data_AF-A0A8I6XXG3-F1
#
_entry.id   AF-A0A8I6XXG3-F1
#
_cell.length_a   1.000
_cell.length_b   1.000
_cell.length_c   1.000
_cell.angle_alpha   90.00
_cell.angle_beta   90.00
_cell.angle_gamma   90.00
#
_symmetry.space_group_name_H-M   'P 1'
#
loop_
_entity.id
_entity.type
_entity.pdbx_description
1 polymer ?
#
loop_
_entity_poly.entity_id
_entity_poly.type
_entity_poly.pdbx_seq_one_letter_code
_entity_poly.pdbx_strand_id
1 'polypeptide(L)'
;MVLDAFASYVLHMLTEMASEEVHMLLGFKREIDKMHIKLRDLKNFLADADRRNITDKRVQEWVSQLKRAMYEAADILDLCQLKAMEHGMSSANVGCCNPLLFCMRNPSHAHDIGTRIKALNKRLDIIMERSAAFSFIPLGSYEDRNSKVHGSHSGNKRRETSGEFDRSGVVGEKIEQDTRKLVEIMLSEKEVNTNIMVVAVVGVGGIGKTTLAQKVFNDEALNAEFEKSIWLSINKDFDKVDLLRTIITQAGGQHGREKALAVLQPILATSLKGKKLFLVLDDVWDHEAWDDVLKTSLSNVVAQGSRVLVTTRDERVARRMKAVLPYHHVDKLEEEDAWSLLKKQIISSETDECEIDMLKDIGVQIVGKCDGLPLALKVMGSIVKLGQLRYLNFNATSIKGIPRGFCALTNLRVLLGFPAQVDGDCCSLEELGPLSQLKILDLDGLENITTSSLAAKAKLADKVHLTTLVLNCGSILGDDGLIKEEDCVSEEEQQQMEKVFHELCPPPRLESLDMRGYFGRWPPRWMMSSSDVPLQSLRILFIVDLACCTQLPDGLCRLPYLEFIQINCAPAIKCVGPEFMQSNNHYNARPAQMVAAFPRLHKMELIRLVEWEEWDWEEQVQAFPVLQVLTLDRCKLKCLPPGLASQARALNKLIISYVQGLISIENFPSLVELDLDENLDLERITNLPRLQKLTIEDCPKLKVLEGVPALQRLMLTDKDMETLPIYMGGINPRHLELCCRLALLASIAAGQSGLEWDKFRHVGHVKAYAGEGGNSRKWYVLYTAKPYNLETNVSFSFMSRGTLSYFEDAQRFQFVFKMTRETFSYICSLVMEPSMQDMNSYTFVNGRVLSLQDRVAVALRRLHSSEPTGIVGSSVGVNESTALSVTERFVDAMWEQADHHSSWPDCNEKDEIKSKFEKIHKMNNCCGVICATQIPFGPNWEKNKTTQMQVIVDPEMRFRNIWLGSAGSINHINILYDSHLFNGCEKGGRLNGSKLKVALDGSEVGEYIIGDTGYPLLPWLLTPYQEEDLSDTKAEFNRRHSAARTCALKAMARLKDTWKCLQGEVWWPANLETLSKIIYACCRLHNIVIELEDDAAMLSTKRKNYSMEVREIAKEDAVRARDMLSQHFMASRSSKSGEQDDEAASSGPGDENKEQEVQTRTEDE
;
A
#
# COMPACT_ATOMS: atom_id res chain seq x y z
N MET A 1 9.72 -0.42 -34.84
CA MET A 1 10.84 -0.61 -33.89
C MET A 1 10.46 -1.70 -32.89
N VAL A 2 10.33 -2.94 -33.38
CA VAL A 2 9.90 -4.06 -32.53
C VAL A 2 11.11 -4.67 -31.81
N LEU A 3 12.27 -4.71 -32.48
CA LEU A 3 13.52 -5.19 -31.86
C LEU A 3 14.01 -4.24 -30.78
N ASP A 4 13.94 -2.94 -31.00
CA ASP A 4 14.38 -1.94 -30.03
C ASP A 4 13.48 -1.89 -28.78
N ALA A 5 12.16 -1.99 -28.97
CA ALA A 5 11.22 -2.10 -27.85
C ALA A 5 11.44 -3.40 -27.05
N PHE A 6 11.63 -4.53 -27.74
CA PHE A 6 11.88 -5.82 -27.09
C PHE A 6 13.26 -5.87 -26.41
N ALA A 7 14.29 -5.25 -27.00
CA ALA A 7 15.61 -5.14 -26.40
C ALA A 7 15.58 -4.21 -25.18
N SER A 8 14.82 -3.12 -25.24
CA SER A 8 14.63 -2.21 -24.11
C SER A 8 13.89 -2.88 -22.97
N TYR A 9 12.89 -3.71 -23.26
CA TYR A 9 12.19 -4.53 -22.26
C TYR A 9 13.16 -5.49 -21.55
N VAL A 10 13.92 -6.28 -22.31
CA VAL A 10 14.93 -7.19 -21.74
C VAL A 10 16.01 -6.40 -20.97
N LEU A 11 16.50 -5.28 -21.49
CA LEU A 11 17.53 -4.47 -20.84
C LEU A 11 17.03 -3.83 -19.53
N HIS A 12 15.79 -3.33 -19.51
CA HIS A 12 15.15 -2.78 -18.32
C HIS A 12 15.08 -3.84 -17.22
N MET A 13 14.58 -5.03 -17.56
CA MET A 13 14.51 -6.15 -16.61
C MET A 13 15.89 -6.60 -16.14
N LEU A 14 16.90 -6.65 -17.02
CA LEU A 14 18.30 -6.93 -16.61
C LEU A 14 18.90 -5.85 -15.70
N THR A 15 18.43 -4.60 -15.81
CA THR A 15 18.90 -3.48 -14.98
C THR A 15 18.31 -3.58 -13.57
N GLU A 16 17.00 -3.86 -13.47
CA GLU A 16 16.34 -4.16 -12.20
C GLU A 16 16.96 -5.37 -11.49
N MET A 17 17.44 -6.35 -12.27
CA MET A 17 18.20 -7.50 -11.75
C MET A 17 19.59 -7.17 -11.19
N ALA A 18 20.22 -6.06 -11.61
CA ALA A 18 21.56 -5.67 -11.18
C ALA A 18 21.56 -4.72 -9.96
N SER A 19 20.41 -4.08 -9.67
CA SER A 19 20.24 -3.10 -8.58
C SER A 19 19.96 -3.72 -7.21
N GLU A 20 19.51 -4.97 -7.13
CA GLU A 20 19.26 -5.68 -5.86
C GLU A 20 20.40 -6.67 -5.55
N GLU A 21 20.77 -6.80 -4.27
CA GLU A 21 22.02 -7.40 -3.77
C GLU A 21 22.29 -8.87 -4.20
N VAL A 22 22.84 -9.09 -5.40
CA VAL A 22 23.41 -10.38 -5.84
C VAL A 22 24.91 -10.42 -5.55
N HIS A 23 25.29 -10.61 -4.28
CA HIS A 23 26.69 -10.79 -3.89
C HIS A 23 27.16 -12.26 -3.78
N MET A 24 26.29 -13.25 -3.98
CA MET A 24 26.58 -14.64 -3.55
C MET A 24 27.13 -15.63 -4.60
N LEU A 25 27.31 -15.29 -5.89
CA LEU A 25 28.04 -16.15 -6.85
C LEU A 25 28.85 -15.31 -7.87
N LEU A 26 30.16 -15.15 -7.62
CA LEU A 26 31.11 -14.34 -8.43
C LEU A 26 31.10 -14.62 -9.95
N GLY A 27 30.71 -15.82 -10.37
CA GLY A 27 30.64 -16.20 -11.79
C GLY A 27 29.35 -15.79 -12.51
N PHE A 28 28.23 -15.65 -11.79
CA PHE A 28 26.90 -15.44 -12.37
C PHE A 28 26.61 -13.97 -12.68
N LYS A 29 26.92 -13.08 -11.72
CA LYS A 29 26.86 -11.63 -11.91
C LYS A 29 27.65 -11.20 -13.15
N ARG A 30 28.85 -11.77 -13.32
CA ARG A 30 29.70 -11.52 -14.49
C ARG A 30 29.06 -11.92 -15.82
N GLU A 31 28.28 -13.01 -15.87
CA GLU A 31 27.62 -13.44 -17.11
C GLU A 31 26.37 -12.60 -17.41
N ILE A 32 25.62 -12.17 -16.39
CA ILE A 32 24.51 -11.22 -16.56
C ILE A 32 25.03 -9.86 -17.02
N ASP A 33 26.10 -9.34 -16.40
CA ASP A 33 26.72 -8.07 -16.78
C ASP A 33 27.21 -8.11 -18.24
N LYS A 34 27.82 -9.22 -18.67
CA LYS A 34 28.20 -9.44 -20.08
C LYS A 34 27.01 -9.40 -21.01
N MET A 35 25.91 -10.07 -20.65
CA MET A 35 24.70 -10.10 -21.47
C MET A 35 24.07 -8.71 -21.56
N HIS A 36 24.04 -7.99 -20.44
CA HIS A 36 23.56 -6.63 -20.35
C HIS A 36 24.37 -5.68 -21.24
N ILE A 37 25.70 -5.74 -21.19
CA ILE A 37 26.59 -4.94 -22.04
C ILE A 37 26.34 -5.27 -23.52
N LYS A 38 26.29 -6.56 -23.90
CA LYS A 38 26.08 -6.97 -25.29
C LYS A 38 24.74 -6.51 -25.85
N LEU A 39 23.66 -6.63 -25.07
CA LEU A 39 22.33 -6.18 -25.49
C LEU A 39 22.26 -4.65 -25.58
N ARG A 40 22.95 -3.94 -24.70
CA ARG A 40 23.11 -2.48 -24.77
C ARG A 40 23.86 -2.07 -26.03
N ASP A 41 24.94 -2.76 -26.36
CA ASP A 41 25.73 -2.51 -27.57
C ASP A 41 24.93 -2.81 -28.84
N LEU A 42 24.19 -3.92 -28.86
CA LEU A 42 23.25 -4.28 -29.93
C LEU A 42 22.18 -3.20 -30.12
N LYS A 43 21.60 -2.69 -29.02
CA LYS A 43 20.58 -1.65 -29.04
C LYS A 43 21.01 -0.42 -29.84
N ASN A 44 22.29 -0.04 -29.77
CA ASN A 44 22.82 1.12 -30.47
C ASN A 44 22.64 1.06 -31.99
N PHE A 45 22.47 -0.12 -32.58
CA PHE A 45 22.29 -0.27 -34.03
C PHE A 45 21.03 -1.05 -34.43
N LEU A 46 20.20 -1.45 -33.47
CA LEU A 46 18.95 -2.18 -33.72
C LEU A 46 17.94 -1.38 -34.54
N ALA A 47 17.92 -0.04 -34.40
CA ALA A 47 17.04 0.82 -35.17
C ALA A 47 17.39 0.82 -36.67
N ASP A 48 18.69 0.83 -37.01
CA ASP A 48 19.17 0.71 -38.40
C ASP A 48 18.97 -0.72 -38.93
N ALA A 49 19.20 -1.74 -38.09
CA ALA A 49 18.94 -3.12 -38.45
C ALA A 49 17.44 -3.38 -38.73
N ASP A 50 16.52 -2.88 -37.90
CA ASP A 50 15.07 -2.96 -38.12
C ASP A 50 14.64 -2.26 -39.42
N ARG A 51 15.29 -1.14 -39.76
CA ARG A 51 15.04 -0.39 -41.01
C ARG A 51 15.52 -1.15 -42.23
N ARG A 52 16.72 -1.75 -42.19
CA ARG A 52 17.31 -2.55 -43.29
C ARG A 52 16.74 -3.97 -43.38
N ASN A 53 16.11 -4.48 -42.33
CA ASN A 53 15.38 -5.75 -42.30
C ASN A 53 14.26 -5.84 -43.36
N ILE A 54 13.76 -4.71 -43.85
CA ILE A 54 12.70 -4.67 -44.87
C ILE A 54 13.29 -4.87 -46.28
N THR A 55 14.53 -4.45 -46.51
CA THR A 55 15.12 -4.33 -47.86
C THR A 55 16.32 -5.23 -48.10
N ASP A 56 17.07 -5.65 -47.07
CA ASP A 56 18.27 -6.48 -47.20
C ASP A 56 18.08 -7.89 -46.61
N LYS A 57 18.09 -8.89 -47.50
CA LYS A 57 17.91 -10.32 -47.18
C LYS A 57 18.99 -10.86 -46.22
N ARG A 58 20.20 -10.31 -46.23
CA ARG A 58 21.28 -10.74 -45.31
C ARG A 58 21.06 -10.16 -43.92
N VAL A 59 20.51 -8.94 -43.83
CA VAL A 59 20.09 -8.34 -42.56
C VAL A 59 18.86 -9.05 -42.00
N GLN A 60 17.93 -9.53 -42.84
CA GLN A 60 16.79 -10.35 -42.42
C GLN A 60 17.20 -11.63 -41.68
N GLU A 61 18.16 -12.37 -42.24
CA GLU A 61 18.68 -13.60 -41.63
C GLU A 61 19.39 -13.29 -40.30
N TRP A 62 20.16 -12.20 -40.24
CA TRP A 62 20.80 -11.74 -39.02
C TRP A 62 19.78 -11.32 -37.94
N VAL A 63 18.75 -10.55 -38.31
CA VAL A 63 17.65 -10.14 -37.43
C VAL A 63 16.87 -11.35 -36.91
N SER A 64 16.63 -12.35 -37.74
CA SER A 64 15.97 -13.61 -37.34
C SER A 64 16.76 -14.35 -36.26
N GLN A 65 18.09 -14.42 -36.42
CA GLN A 65 18.98 -15.02 -35.41
C GLN A 65 18.98 -14.24 -34.10
N LEU A 66 18.96 -12.90 -34.17
CA LEU A 66 18.84 -12.05 -33.00
C LEU A 66 17.49 -12.24 -32.30
N LYS A 67 16.37 -12.26 -33.02
CA LYS A 67 15.03 -12.55 -32.44
C LYS A 67 15.01 -13.88 -31.70
N ARG A 68 15.58 -14.94 -32.28
CA ARG A 68 15.69 -16.25 -31.63
C ARG A 68 16.52 -16.19 -30.35
N ALA A 69 17.61 -15.42 -30.32
CA ALA A 69 18.41 -15.25 -29.11
C ALA A 69 17.65 -14.45 -28.03
N MET A 70 16.83 -13.48 -28.43
CA MET A 70 16.00 -12.71 -27.50
C MET A 70 14.82 -13.53 -26.96
N TYR A 71 14.21 -14.42 -27.75
CA TYR A 71 13.21 -15.36 -27.23
C TYR A 71 13.81 -16.34 -26.22
N GLU A 72 15.02 -16.84 -26.48
CA GLU A 72 15.73 -17.69 -25.54
C GLU A 72 16.10 -16.97 -24.23
N ALA A 73 16.40 -15.66 -24.30
CA ALA A 73 16.58 -14.83 -23.10
C ALA A 73 15.29 -14.74 -22.28
N ALA A 74 14.13 -14.56 -22.93
CA ALA A 74 12.83 -14.57 -22.27
C ALA A 74 12.50 -15.96 -21.68
N ASP A 75 12.74 -17.05 -22.41
CA ASP A 75 12.53 -18.42 -21.91
C ASP A 75 13.38 -18.73 -20.66
N ILE A 76 14.62 -18.21 -20.60
CA ILE A 76 15.48 -18.34 -19.41
C ILE A 76 14.88 -17.57 -18.24
N LEU A 77 14.32 -16.38 -18.47
CA LEU A 77 13.66 -15.57 -17.43
C LEU A 77 12.38 -16.23 -16.94
N ASP A 78 11.56 -16.76 -17.84
CA ASP A 78 10.34 -17.52 -17.51
C ASP A 78 10.68 -18.76 -16.67
N LEU A 79 11.77 -19.47 -17.02
CA LEU A 79 12.28 -20.59 -16.21
C LEU A 79 12.70 -20.15 -14.81
N CYS A 80 13.22 -18.93 -14.66
CA CYS A 80 13.57 -18.38 -13.35
C CYS A 80 12.34 -17.97 -12.54
N GLN A 81 11.30 -17.46 -13.19
CA GLN A 81 10.00 -17.21 -12.56
C GLN A 81 9.34 -18.50 -12.10
N LEU A 82 9.33 -19.53 -12.96
CA LEU A 82 8.80 -20.85 -12.64
C LEU A 82 9.49 -21.46 -11.43
N LYS A 83 10.83 -21.46 -11.40
CA LYS A 83 11.62 -21.96 -10.26
C LYS A 83 11.51 -21.11 -8.99
N ALA A 84 11.05 -19.85 -9.09
CA ALA A 84 10.74 -19.00 -7.94
C ALA A 84 9.34 -19.28 -7.37
N MET A 85 8.38 -19.59 -8.25
CA MET A 85 7.01 -19.96 -7.88
C MET A 85 6.94 -21.31 -7.17
N GLU A 86 7.91 -22.21 -7.36
CA GLU A 86 8.01 -23.50 -6.67
C GLU A 86 8.12 -23.40 -5.13
N HIS A 87 8.18 -22.20 -4.52
CA HIS A 87 8.33 -22.00 -3.06
C HIS A 87 7.41 -20.92 -2.43
N GLY A 88 6.29 -20.56 -3.04
CA GLY A 88 5.18 -19.91 -2.34
C GLY A 88 5.35 -18.42 -2.05
N MET A 89 4.73 -17.58 -2.88
CA MET A 89 4.46 -16.17 -2.54
C MET A 89 3.03 -16.02 -2.02
N SER A 90 2.89 -15.43 -0.84
CA SER A 90 1.65 -14.80 -0.36
C SER A 90 1.45 -13.46 -1.09
N SER A 91 0.21 -13.14 -1.45
CA SER A 91 -0.20 -11.99 -2.28
C SER A 91 -0.03 -10.61 -1.63
N ALA A 92 0.47 -10.50 -0.40
CA ALA A 92 0.52 -9.23 0.32
C ALA A 92 1.75 -8.34 0.00
N ASN A 93 2.75 -8.81 -0.75
CA ASN A 93 3.91 -8.00 -1.17
C ASN A 93 4.12 -8.08 -2.68
N VAL A 94 3.42 -7.22 -3.44
CA VAL A 94 3.67 -7.00 -4.88
C VAL A 94 4.71 -5.86 -5.10
N GLY A 95 5.37 -5.39 -4.04
CA GLY A 95 6.50 -4.45 -4.13
C GLY A 95 7.82 -5.11 -3.70
N CYS A 96 8.75 -5.26 -4.65
CA CYS A 96 10.15 -5.68 -4.48
C CYS A 96 10.41 -7.13 -4.02
N CYS A 97 10.64 -8.05 -4.98
CA CYS A 97 11.79 -8.97 -4.98
C CYS A 97 11.84 -9.79 -6.29
N ASN A 98 13.00 -9.80 -6.95
CA ASN A 98 13.22 -10.39 -8.27
C ASN A 98 13.20 -11.96 -8.25
N PRO A 99 12.44 -12.66 -9.12
CA PRO A 99 12.35 -14.12 -9.19
C PRO A 99 13.71 -14.87 -9.31
N LEU A 100 14.70 -14.20 -9.90
CA LEU A 100 16.06 -14.72 -10.02
C LEU A 100 16.83 -14.81 -8.69
N LEU A 101 16.56 -13.92 -7.72
CA LEU A 101 17.22 -13.97 -6.39
C LEU A 101 16.91 -15.28 -5.65
N PHE A 102 15.73 -15.85 -5.91
CA PHE A 102 15.28 -17.08 -5.29
C PHE A 102 15.87 -18.33 -5.97
N CYS A 103 15.93 -18.37 -7.31
CA CYS A 103 16.62 -19.42 -8.08
C CYS A 103 18.07 -19.64 -7.62
N MET A 104 18.70 -18.58 -7.12
CA MET A 104 20.10 -18.54 -6.70
C MET A 104 20.33 -19.05 -5.27
N ARG A 105 19.25 -19.30 -4.49
CA ARG A 105 19.34 -19.98 -3.19
C ARG A 105 19.55 -21.49 -3.31
N ASN A 106 19.27 -22.08 -4.48
CA ASN A 106 19.52 -23.48 -4.78
C ASN A 106 20.72 -23.63 -5.76
N PRO A 107 21.84 -24.24 -5.32
CA PRO A 107 23.05 -24.38 -6.15
C PRO A 107 22.86 -25.13 -7.48
N SER A 108 21.91 -26.08 -7.57
CA SER A 108 21.65 -26.84 -8.80
C SER A 108 20.91 -25.99 -9.85
N HIS A 109 19.96 -25.16 -9.41
CA HIS A 109 19.22 -24.22 -10.25
C HIS A 109 20.13 -23.10 -10.74
N ALA A 110 20.96 -22.56 -9.85
CA ALA A 110 21.98 -21.57 -10.19
C ALA A 110 22.96 -22.11 -11.26
N HIS A 111 23.32 -23.40 -11.21
CA HIS A 111 24.20 -24.03 -12.19
C HIS A 111 23.52 -24.23 -13.56
N ASP A 112 22.28 -24.72 -13.61
CA ASP A 112 21.51 -24.91 -14.85
C ASP A 112 21.23 -23.56 -15.54
N ILE A 113 20.71 -22.57 -14.80
CA ILE A 113 20.46 -21.22 -15.31
C ILE A 113 21.77 -20.57 -15.74
N GLY A 114 22.83 -20.67 -14.94
CA GLY A 114 24.16 -20.16 -15.28
C GLY A 114 24.73 -20.77 -16.56
N THR A 115 24.48 -22.05 -16.82
CA THR A 115 24.91 -22.74 -18.05
C THR A 115 24.16 -22.23 -19.28
N ARG A 116 22.84 -22.02 -19.16
CA ARG A 116 22.01 -21.46 -20.24
C ARG A 116 22.36 -20.01 -20.57
N ILE A 117 22.58 -19.16 -19.56
CA ILE A 117 23.04 -17.78 -19.76
C ILE A 117 24.41 -17.76 -20.46
N LYS A 118 25.33 -18.66 -20.06
CA LYS A 118 26.65 -18.77 -20.71
C LYS A 118 26.56 -19.20 -22.17
N ALA A 119 25.63 -20.11 -22.50
CA ALA A 119 25.38 -20.52 -23.88
C ALA A 119 24.77 -19.37 -24.71
N LEU A 120 23.80 -18.64 -24.14
CA LEU A 120 23.20 -17.47 -24.77
C LEU A 120 24.23 -16.37 -25.02
N ASN A 121 25.09 -16.08 -24.05
CA ASN A 121 26.18 -15.11 -24.17
C ASN A 121 27.12 -15.43 -25.34
N LYS A 122 27.50 -16.71 -25.52
CA LYS A 122 28.30 -17.14 -26.67
C LYS A 122 27.57 -16.95 -28.00
N ARG A 123 26.25 -17.15 -28.03
CA ARG A 123 25.46 -16.97 -29.24
C ARG A 123 25.31 -15.48 -29.59
N LEU A 124 25.14 -14.63 -28.59
CA LEU A 124 25.17 -13.18 -28.76
C LEU A 124 26.54 -12.68 -29.25
N ASP A 125 27.65 -13.28 -28.82
CA ASP A 125 28.98 -12.97 -29.36
C ASP A 125 29.04 -13.22 -30.87
N ILE A 126 28.58 -14.39 -31.33
CA ILE A 126 28.56 -14.74 -32.75
C ILE A 126 27.67 -13.79 -33.55
N ILE A 127 26.51 -13.40 -32.99
CA ILE A 127 25.58 -12.46 -33.63
C ILE A 127 26.23 -11.06 -33.70
N MET A 128 26.95 -10.64 -32.66
CA MET A 128 27.61 -9.35 -32.59
C MET A 128 28.83 -9.27 -33.52
N GLU A 129 29.64 -10.32 -33.61
CA GLU A 129 30.75 -10.38 -34.60
C GLU A 129 30.23 -10.28 -36.03
N ARG A 130 29.11 -10.95 -36.33
CA ARG A 130 28.46 -10.85 -37.63
C ARG A 130 27.86 -9.48 -37.91
N SER A 131 27.50 -8.71 -36.88
CA SER A 131 26.93 -7.37 -37.06
C SER A 131 27.93 -6.39 -37.68
N ALA A 132 29.23 -6.58 -37.40
CA ALA A 132 30.31 -5.75 -37.95
C ALA A 132 30.39 -5.80 -39.49
N ALA A 133 29.97 -6.91 -40.11
CA ALA A 133 29.95 -7.06 -41.56
C ALA A 133 28.88 -6.18 -42.26
N PHE A 134 27.90 -5.67 -41.52
CA PHE A 134 26.78 -4.89 -42.08
C PHE A 134 26.94 -3.38 -41.95
N SER A 135 27.98 -2.90 -41.23
CA SER A 135 28.25 -1.47 -41.01
C SER A 135 26.99 -0.70 -40.59
N PHE A 136 26.31 -1.18 -39.55
CA PHE A 136 25.12 -0.51 -39.03
C PHE A 136 25.47 0.84 -38.39
N ILE A 137 24.58 1.81 -38.53
CA ILE A 137 24.79 3.19 -38.05
C ILE A 137 24.40 3.28 -36.56
N PRO A 138 25.31 3.69 -35.64
CA PRO A 138 25.00 3.86 -34.23
C PRO A 138 24.01 5.01 -33.98
N LEU A 139 23.07 4.82 -33.04
CA LEU A 139 22.02 5.77 -32.65
C LEU A 139 22.56 7.18 -32.35
N GLY A 140 23.73 7.28 -31.72
CA GLY A 140 24.38 8.56 -31.37
C GLY A 140 25.00 9.33 -32.56
N SER A 141 25.18 8.70 -33.71
CA SER A 141 25.73 9.38 -34.90
C SER A 141 24.70 10.14 -35.73
N TYR A 142 23.40 10.04 -35.37
CA TYR A 142 22.36 10.88 -35.95
C TYR A 142 22.30 12.29 -35.34
N GLU A 143 22.96 12.53 -34.20
CA GLU A 143 23.03 13.86 -33.58
C GLU A 143 24.22 14.70 -34.08
N ASP A 144 25.25 14.10 -34.70
CA ASP A 144 26.53 14.79 -34.97
C ASP A 144 26.96 14.85 -36.46
N ARG A 145 26.07 14.49 -37.40
CA ARG A 145 26.36 14.58 -38.85
C ARG A 145 25.26 15.23 -39.68
N ASN A 146 24.81 16.41 -39.26
CA ASN A 146 24.06 17.32 -40.14
C ASN A 146 24.77 18.64 -40.45
N SER A 147 26.10 18.60 -40.59
CA SER A 147 26.80 19.51 -41.50
C SER A 147 27.48 18.71 -42.62
N LYS A 148 26.96 18.92 -43.85
CA LYS A 148 27.55 18.57 -45.16
C LYS A 148 27.76 17.08 -45.46
N VAL A 149 26.87 16.47 -46.26
CA VAL A 149 27.09 16.06 -47.67
C VAL A 149 25.72 15.70 -48.29
N HIS A 150 25.50 16.14 -49.53
CA HIS A 150 24.29 15.94 -50.33
C HIS A 150 24.08 14.48 -50.78
N GLY A 151 22.83 14.01 -50.87
CA GLY A 151 22.45 12.98 -51.86
C GLY A 151 21.40 11.91 -51.50
N SER A 152 20.15 12.31 -51.26
CA SER A 152 18.92 11.63 -51.76
C SER A 152 18.42 10.28 -51.16
N HIS A 153 17.10 10.24 -50.95
CA HIS A 153 16.17 9.09 -50.80
C HIS A 153 15.95 8.44 -49.41
N SER A 154 14.93 8.98 -48.73
CA SER A 154 13.71 8.33 -48.19
C SER A 154 13.82 7.15 -47.20
N GLY A 155 13.11 7.26 -46.06
CA GLY A 155 12.72 6.09 -45.27
C GLY A 155 12.54 6.27 -43.76
N ASN A 156 12.20 7.46 -43.26
CA ASN A 156 11.51 7.60 -41.97
C ASN A 156 10.11 8.15 -42.28
N LYS A 157 9.06 7.33 -42.20
CA LYS A 157 7.70 7.87 -42.11
C LYS A 157 7.53 8.40 -40.69
N ARG A 158 7.72 9.72 -40.52
CA ARG A 158 7.33 10.49 -39.33
C ARG A 158 5.84 10.20 -39.04
N ARG A 159 5.40 10.33 -37.78
CA ARG A 159 3.96 10.41 -37.45
C ARG A 159 3.43 11.68 -38.11
N GLU A 160 3.05 11.57 -39.37
CA GLU A 160 2.47 12.65 -40.16
C GLU A 160 0.99 12.39 -40.23
N THR A 161 0.19 13.36 -39.77
CA THR A 161 -1.25 13.36 -39.99
C THR A 161 -1.52 14.07 -41.32
N SER A 162 -2.39 13.48 -42.13
CA SER A 162 -2.85 14.10 -43.38
C SER A 162 -4.24 14.71 -43.18
N GLY A 163 -4.59 15.65 -44.05
CA GLY A 163 -5.96 16.17 -44.11
C GLY A 163 -6.96 15.19 -44.72
N GLU A 164 -6.55 13.98 -45.13
CA GLU A 164 -7.47 12.98 -45.68
C GLU A 164 -8.41 12.44 -44.59
N PHE A 165 -9.70 12.44 -44.88
CA PHE A 165 -10.72 12.02 -43.94
C PHE A 165 -11.24 10.60 -44.25
N ASP A 166 -10.98 9.66 -43.34
CA ASP A 166 -11.50 8.30 -43.40
C ASP A 166 -12.88 8.20 -42.72
N ARG A 167 -13.91 7.97 -43.53
CA ARG A 167 -15.30 7.81 -43.06
C ARG A 167 -15.56 6.49 -42.32
N SER A 168 -14.69 5.48 -42.49
CA SER A 168 -14.92 4.13 -41.97
C SER A 168 -14.90 4.06 -40.43
N GLY A 169 -14.16 4.96 -39.78
CA GLY A 169 -13.95 4.98 -38.34
C GLY A 169 -14.78 5.99 -37.53
N VAL A 170 -15.80 6.60 -38.13
CA VAL A 170 -16.60 7.68 -37.54
C VAL A 170 -17.99 7.17 -37.13
N VAL A 171 -18.47 7.63 -35.97
CA VAL A 171 -19.76 7.31 -35.35
C VAL A 171 -20.34 8.55 -34.65
N GLY A 172 -21.65 8.57 -34.49
CA GLY A 172 -22.39 9.62 -33.77
C GLY A 172 -22.76 10.86 -34.57
N GLU A 173 -23.88 11.49 -34.21
CA GLU A 173 -24.34 12.75 -34.80
C GLU A 173 -23.60 13.96 -34.23
N LYS A 174 -23.02 13.82 -33.04
CA LYS A 174 -22.31 14.89 -32.35
C LYS A 174 -21.14 15.45 -33.14
N ILE A 175 -20.38 14.58 -33.82
CA ILE A 175 -19.28 15.03 -34.69
C ILE A 175 -19.79 15.87 -35.88
N GLU A 176 -21.00 15.62 -36.38
CA GLU A 176 -21.63 16.46 -37.42
C GLU A 176 -22.03 17.83 -36.86
N GLN A 177 -22.60 17.85 -35.65
CA GLN A 177 -22.99 19.08 -34.97
C GLN A 177 -21.76 19.96 -34.65
N ASP A 178 -20.71 19.36 -34.10
CA ASP A 178 -19.44 20.02 -33.81
C ASP A 178 -18.77 20.56 -35.07
N THR A 179 -18.82 19.80 -36.16
CA THR A 179 -18.31 20.26 -37.47
C THR A 179 -19.07 21.50 -37.93
N ARG A 180 -20.42 21.46 -37.94
CA ARG A 180 -21.24 22.61 -38.33
C ARG A 180 -20.95 23.86 -37.49
N LYS A 181 -20.84 23.69 -36.17
CA LYS A 181 -20.54 24.77 -35.24
C LYS A 181 -19.16 25.39 -35.50
N LEU A 182 -18.15 24.55 -35.71
CA LEU A 182 -16.80 25.02 -36.04
C LEU A 182 -16.78 25.73 -37.39
N VAL A 183 -17.46 25.20 -38.41
CA VAL A 183 -17.59 25.84 -39.73
C VAL A 183 -18.29 27.20 -39.60
N GLU A 184 -19.38 27.30 -38.86
CA GLU A 184 -20.09 28.57 -38.60
C GLU A 184 -19.19 29.61 -37.91
N ILE A 185 -18.43 29.20 -36.90
CA ILE A 185 -17.45 30.08 -36.23
C ILE A 185 -16.38 30.54 -37.23
N MET A 186 -15.87 29.64 -38.08
CA MET A 186 -14.86 29.98 -39.09
C MET A 186 -15.38 30.94 -40.16
N LEU A 187 -16.66 30.83 -40.53
CA LEU A 187 -17.33 31.68 -41.51
C LEU A 187 -17.85 33.00 -40.92
N SER A 188 -17.90 33.15 -39.60
CA SER A 188 -18.40 34.37 -38.96
C SER A 188 -17.54 35.61 -39.24
N GLU A 189 -18.20 36.76 -39.44
CA GLU A 189 -17.58 38.07 -39.70
C GLU A 189 -17.44 38.91 -38.40
N LYS A 190 -17.02 38.30 -37.28
CA LYS A 190 -16.77 39.10 -36.07
C LYS A 190 -15.59 40.05 -36.30
N GLU A 191 -15.76 41.33 -35.98
CA GLU A 191 -14.71 42.35 -35.98
C GLU A 191 -13.63 41.99 -34.95
N VAL A 192 -12.60 41.25 -35.38
CA VAL A 192 -11.39 41.02 -34.58
C VAL A 192 -10.31 41.99 -35.06
N ASN A 193 -9.64 42.68 -34.13
CA ASN A 193 -8.55 43.64 -34.39
C ASN A 193 -7.28 43.03 -35.06
N THR A 194 -7.33 41.79 -35.55
CA THR A 194 -6.22 41.05 -36.16
C THR A 194 -6.62 40.42 -37.49
N ASN A 195 -5.73 40.46 -38.48
CA ASN A 195 -5.96 39.91 -39.84
C ASN A 195 -6.26 38.39 -39.89
N ILE A 196 -5.90 37.65 -38.83
CA ILE A 196 -6.07 36.20 -38.74
C ILE A 196 -6.81 35.85 -37.46
N MET A 197 -7.86 35.04 -37.57
CA MET A 197 -8.58 34.47 -36.42
C MET A 197 -8.11 33.04 -36.18
N VAL A 198 -7.77 32.73 -34.93
CA VAL A 198 -7.33 31.39 -34.50
C VAL A 198 -8.44 30.73 -33.69
N VAL A 199 -8.82 29.51 -34.01
CA VAL A 199 -9.82 28.70 -33.30
C VAL A 199 -9.16 27.42 -32.81
N ALA A 200 -9.43 27.01 -31.57
CA ALA A 200 -8.78 25.86 -30.95
C ALA A 200 -9.77 24.72 -30.67
N VAL A 201 -9.32 23.49 -30.95
CA VAL A 201 -9.95 22.22 -30.58
C VAL A 201 -9.08 21.55 -29.52
N VAL A 202 -9.63 21.34 -28.32
CA VAL A 202 -8.88 20.85 -27.15
C VAL A 202 -9.49 19.56 -26.61
N GLY A 203 -8.65 18.68 -26.08
CA GLY A 203 -9.10 17.41 -25.49
C GLY A 203 -7.97 16.40 -25.29
N VAL A 204 -8.24 15.36 -24.52
CA VAL A 204 -7.28 14.32 -24.13
C VAL A 204 -6.76 13.49 -25.34
N GLY A 205 -5.68 12.72 -25.14
CA GLY A 205 -5.10 11.89 -26.20
C GLY A 205 -6.10 10.83 -26.70
N GLY A 206 -6.18 10.62 -28.02
CA GLY A 206 -7.05 9.58 -28.60
C GLY A 206 -8.56 9.88 -28.61
N ILE A 207 -8.98 11.07 -28.18
CA ILE A 207 -10.40 11.48 -28.09
C ILE A 207 -11.07 11.78 -29.44
N GLY A 208 -10.29 12.00 -30.52
CA GLY A 208 -10.84 12.29 -31.86
C GLY A 208 -10.62 13.71 -32.40
N LYS A 209 -9.78 14.54 -31.76
CA LYS A 209 -9.48 15.92 -32.24
C LYS A 209 -9.05 16.00 -33.70
N THR A 210 -8.06 15.18 -34.09
CA THR A 210 -7.56 15.12 -35.48
C THR A 210 -8.67 14.70 -36.44
N THR A 211 -9.52 13.76 -36.06
CA THR A 211 -10.66 13.30 -36.86
C THR A 211 -11.70 14.41 -37.04
N LEU A 212 -12.00 15.20 -36.00
CA LEU A 212 -12.88 16.37 -36.10
C LEU A 212 -12.26 17.46 -36.99
N ALA A 213 -10.97 17.75 -36.83
CA ALA A 213 -10.28 18.74 -37.65
C ALA A 213 -10.20 18.32 -39.12
N GLN A 214 -9.97 17.05 -39.42
CA GLN A 214 -10.04 16.50 -40.78
C GLN A 214 -11.44 16.70 -41.38
N LYS A 215 -12.49 16.50 -40.60
CA LYS A 215 -13.86 16.69 -41.07
C LYS A 215 -14.16 18.16 -41.42
N VAL A 216 -13.77 19.09 -40.55
CA VAL A 216 -13.86 20.53 -40.81
C VAL A 216 -13.01 20.94 -42.02
N PHE A 217 -11.82 20.35 -42.17
CA PHE A 217 -10.91 20.64 -43.28
C PHE A 217 -11.46 20.23 -44.65
N ASN A 218 -12.27 19.18 -44.71
CA ASN A 218 -12.90 18.70 -45.92
C ASN A 218 -14.34 19.22 -46.13
N ASP A 219 -14.78 20.21 -45.36
CA ASP A 219 -16.10 20.81 -45.52
C ASP A 219 -16.18 21.66 -46.80
N GLU A 220 -17.23 21.45 -47.59
CA GLU A 220 -17.38 22.10 -48.91
C GLU A 220 -17.69 23.60 -48.78
N ALA A 221 -18.54 23.99 -47.83
CA ALA A 221 -18.92 25.38 -47.62
C ALA A 221 -17.74 26.20 -47.10
N LEU A 222 -16.95 25.61 -46.20
CA LEU A 222 -15.72 26.22 -45.73
C LEU A 222 -14.71 26.39 -46.88
N ASN A 223 -14.43 25.33 -47.64
CA ASN A 223 -13.43 25.40 -48.71
C ASN A 223 -13.82 26.33 -49.87
N ALA A 224 -15.11 26.63 -50.08
CA ALA A 224 -15.55 27.62 -51.06
C ALA A 224 -15.15 29.06 -50.70
N GLU A 225 -14.93 29.34 -49.42
CA GLU A 225 -14.66 30.69 -48.88
C GLU A 225 -13.17 31.03 -48.78
N PHE A 226 -12.28 30.04 -48.90
CA PHE A 226 -10.83 30.22 -48.81
C PHE A 226 -10.13 29.84 -50.11
N GLU A 227 -9.29 30.73 -50.62
CA GLU A 227 -8.50 30.47 -51.84
C GLU A 227 -7.44 29.38 -51.63
N LYS A 228 -6.99 29.20 -50.38
CA LYS A 228 -6.03 28.18 -49.99
C LYS A 228 -6.40 27.55 -48.67
N SER A 229 -6.48 26.22 -48.65
CA SER A 229 -6.61 25.38 -47.45
C SER A 229 -5.35 24.53 -47.29
N ILE A 230 -4.69 24.60 -46.14
CA ILE A 230 -3.41 23.94 -45.88
C ILE A 230 -3.47 23.14 -44.58
N TRP A 231 -2.94 21.91 -44.58
CA TRP A 231 -2.83 21.06 -43.40
C TRP A 231 -1.37 20.84 -42.99
N LEU A 232 -1.04 21.13 -41.73
CA LEU A 232 0.29 20.91 -41.17
C LEU A 232 0.22 20.06 -39.90
N SER A 233 0.95 18.95 -39.91
CA SER A 233 1.14 18.09 -38.74
C SER A 233 2.32 18.62 -37.91
N ILE A 234 2.06 19.05 -36.67
CA ILE A 234 3.05 19.65 -35.78
C ILE A 234 3.46 18.62 -34.72
N ASN A 235 4.62 18.00 -34.90
CA ASN A 235 5.16 17.07 -33.91
C ASN A 235 5.92 17.81 -32.79
N LYS A 236 6.14 17.12 -31.66
CA LYS A 236 6.92 17.65 -30.51
C LYS A 236 8.28 18.21 -30.93
N ASP A 237 8.98 17.52 -31.85
CA ASP A 237 10.29 17.90 -32.36
C ASP A 237 10.19 18.33 -33.85
N PHE A 238 9.40 19.36 -34.14
CA PHE A 238 9.22 19.87 -35.51
C PHE A 238 10.43 20.71 -35.96
N ASP A 239 10.83 20.56 -37.23
CA ASP A 239 11.89 21.37 -37.83
C ASP A 239 11.30 22.63 -38.48
N LYS A 240 11.78 23.82 -38.07
CA LYS A 240 11.27 25.12 -38.55
C LYS A 240 11.39 25.29 -40.08
N VAL A 241 12.43 24.71 -40.68
CA VAL A 241 12.71 24.80 -42.12
C VAL A 241 11.80 23.85 -42.90
N ASP A 242 11.65 22.60 -42.46
CA ASP A 242 10.73 21.63 -43.06
C ASP A 242 9.27 22.10 -42.95
N LEU A 243 8.88 22.71 -41.83
CA LEU A 243 7.55 23.31 -41.66
C LEU A 243 7.30 24.40 -42.71
N LEU A 244 8.24 25.34 -42.88
CA LEU A 244 8.14 26.41 -43.88
C LEU A 244 8.13 25.87 -45.32
N ARG A 245 8.94 24.85 -45.64
CA ARG A 245 8.91 24.22 -46.96
C ARG A 245 7.57 23.55 -47.25
N THR A 246 7.00 22.89 -46.24
CA THR A 246 5.71 22.19 -46.36
C THR A 246 4.58 23.18 -46.66
N ILE A 247 4.49 24.28 -45.91
CA ILE A 247 3.46 25.31 -46.16
C ILE A 247 3.69 26.04 -47.50
N ILE A 248 4.94 26.33 -47.90
CA ILE A 248 5.22 26.93 -49.21
C ILE A 248 4.77 26.00 -50.35
N THR A 249 5.09 24.71 -50.23
CA THR A 249 4.69 23.70 -51.23
C THR A 249 3.17 23.62 -51.36
N GLN A 250 2.45 23.53 -50.24
CA GLN A 250 0.99 23.48 -50.24
C GLN A 250 0.35 24.81 -50.70
N ALA A 251 1.02 25.95 -50.48
CA ALA A 251 0.59 27.25 -51.01
C ALA A 251 0.77 27.38 -52.53
N GLY A 252 1.51 26.47 -53.18
CA GLY A 252 1.83 26.50 -54.61
C GLY A 252 3.09 27.31 -54.94
N GLY A 253 3.93 27.62 -53.95
CA GLY A 253 5.21 28.30 -54.13
C GLY A 253 6.36 27.32 -54.38
N GLN A 254 7.43 27.81 -55.01
CA GLN A 254 8.67 27.05 -55.19
C GLN A 254 9.74 27.56 -54.23
N HIS A 255 10.17 26.70 -53.31
CA HIS A 255 11.21 27.02 -52.32
C HIS A 255 12.62 26.53 -52.71
N GLY A 256 12.77 25.74 -53.77
CA GLY A 256 14.05 25.12 -54.15
C GLY A 256 14.60 24.13 -53.12
N ARG A 257 15.94 23.97 -53.02
CA ARG A 257 16.61 23.21 -51.93
C ARG A 257 17.04 24.10 -50.77
N GLU A 258 16.40 25.25 -50.63
CA GLU A 258 16.85 26.31 -49.72
C GLU A 258 16.71 25.90 -48.24
N LYS A 259 17.68 26.32 -47.43
CA LYS A 259 17.77 25.93 -46.01
C LYS A 259 17.69 27.11 -45.05
N ALA A 260 17.85 28.34 -45.53
CA ALA A 260 17.83 29.52 -44.70
C ALA A 260 16.40 30.02 -44.44
N LEU A 261 16.03 30.15 -43.16
CA LEU A 261 14.73 30.71 -42.73
C LEU A 261 14.47 32.10 -43.32
N ALA A 262 15.52 32.94 -43.36
CA ALA A 262 15.46 34.30 -43.90
C ALA A 262 15.11 34.35 -45.40
N VAL A 263 15.29 33.25 -46.14
CA VAL A 263 14.90 33.14 -47.57
C VAL A 263 13.52 32.51 -47.72
N LEU A 264 13.20 31.52 -46.89
CA LEU A 264 11.90 30.83 -46.93
C LEU A 264 10.74 31.73 -46.51
N GLN A 265 10.93 32.61 -45.51
CA GLN A 265 9.89 33.52 -45.03
C GLN A 265 9.38 34.49 -46.12
N PRO A 266 10.24 35.20 -46.90
CA PRO A 266 9.81 36.00 -48.04
C PRO A 266 9.11 35.21 -49.16
N ILE A 267 9.54 33.96 -49.41
CA ILE A 267 8.93 33.10 -50.43
C ILE A 267 7.51 32.71 -50.00
N LEU A 268 7.33 32.32 -48.74
CA LEU A 268 6.02 32.05 -48.16
C LEU A 268 5.13 33.30 -48.26
N ALA A 269 5.68 34.46 -47.91
CA ALA A 269 4.95 35.71 -47.98
C ALA A 269 4.48 36.01 -49.42
N THR A 270 5.35 35.85 -50.40
CA THR A 270 5.00 36.09 -51.81
C THR A 270 3.95 35.08 -52.31
N SER A 271 4.03 33.83 -51.85
CA SER A 271 3.13 32.74 -52.28
C SER A 271 1.68 32.89 -51.77
N LEU A 272 1.52 33.54 -50.61
CA LEU A 272 0.24 33.74 -49.93
C LEU A 272 -0.26 35.20 -49.94
N LYS A 273 0.47 36.10 -50.61
CA LYS A 273 0.15 37.54 -50.65
C LYS A 273 -1.26 37.78 -51.18
N GLY A 274 -2.10 38.40 -50.36
CA GLY A 274 -3.47 38.79 -50.72
C GLY A 274 -4.46 37.63 -50.87
N LYS A 275 -4.09 36.40 -50.50
CA LYS A 275 -4.98 35.24 -50.56
C LYS A 275 -5.70 35.02 -49.22
N LYS A 276 -6.97 34.66 -49.25
CA LYS A 276 -7.72 34.24 -48.05
C LYS A 276 -7.33 32.79 -47.68
N LEU A 277 -6.65 32.60 -46.55
CA LEU A 277 -6.05 31.33 -46.12
C LEU A 277 -6.88 30.66 -45.02
N PHE A 278 -7.12 29.35 -45.16
CA PHE A 278 -7.49 28.45 -44.07
C PHE A 278 -6.33 27.51 -43.76
N LEU A 279 -5.87 27.49 -42.51
CA LEU A 279 -4.72 26.69 -42.09
C LEU A 279 -5.07 25.81 -40.89
N VAL A 280 -4.76 24.52 -40.97
CA VAL A 280 -4.88 23.59 -39.84
C VAL A 280 -3.50 23.27 -39.28
N LEU A 281 -3.33 23.46 -37.97
CA LEU A 281 -2.16 23.06 -37.20
C LEU A 281 -2.56 21.91 -36.27
N ASP A 282 -2.20 20.68 -36.64
CA ASP A 282 -2.64 19.48 -35.93
C ASP A 282 -1.59 18.96 -34.92
N ASP A 283 -2.06 18.50 -33.77
CA ASP A 283 -1.32 17.98 -32.60
C ASP A 283 -0.28 18.95 -32.02
N VAL A 284 -0.59 20.25 -31.94
CA VAL A 284 0.36 21.27 -31.46
C VAL A 284 0.71 21.09 -29.97
N TRP A 285 2.00 20.87 -29.71
CA TRP A 285 2.56 20.70 -28.36
C TRP A 285 2.97 22.04 -27.71
N ASP A 286 3.38 23.01 -28.51
CA ASP A 286 3.84 24.32 -28.04
C ASP A 286 3.51 25.44 -29.05
N HIS A 287 3.32 26.67 -28.54
CA HIS A 287 3.01 27.87 -29.32
C HIS A 287 4.14 28.32 -30.27
N GLU A 288 5.36 27.81 -30.12
CA GLU A 288 6.54 28.21 -30.92
C GLU A 288 6.33 28.03 -32.44
N ALA A 289 5.66 26.95 -32.87
CA ALA A 289 5.37 26.71 -34.28
C ALA A 289 4.53 27.85 -34.88
N TRP A 290 3.65 28.45 -34.08
CA TRP A 290 2.83 29.57 -34.48
C TRP A 290 3.55 30.90 -34.30
N ASP A 291 3.95 31.24 -33.07
CA ASP A 291 4.44 32.58 -32.74
C ASP A 291 5.82 32.88 -33.35
N ASP A 292 6.74 31.91 -33.37
CA ASP A 292 8.12 32.14 -33.84
C ASP A 292 8.27 31.98 -35.36
N VAL A 293 7.42 31.16 -35.99
CA VAL A 293 7.63 30.73 -37.38
C VAL A 293 6.57 31.30 -38.33
N LEU A 294 5.29 31.06 -38.05
CA LEU A 294 4.20 31.30 -39.00
C LEU A 294 3.54 32.66 -38.83
N LYS A 295 3.31 33.12 -37.60
CA LYS A 295 2.50 34.30 -37.29
C LYS A 295 3.01 35.57 -37.97
N THR A 296 4.28 35.92 -37.74
CA THR A 296 4.90 37.12 -38.32
C THR A 296 4.90 37.10 -39.85
N SER A 297 5.11 35.91 -40.44
CA SER A 297 5.15 35.71 -41.89
C SER A 297 3.76 35.77 -42.56
N LEU A 298 2.69 35.54 -41.79
CA LEU A 298 1.32 35.50 -42.31
C LEU A 298 0.52 36.77 -41.99
N SER A 299 0.65 37.35 -40.79
CA SER A 299 -0.25 38.42 -40.29
C SER A 299 -0.34 39.66 -41.17
N ASN A 300 0.71 40.01 -41.92
CA ASN A 300 0.74 41.20 -42.79
C ASN A 300 0.64 40.87 -44.29
N VAL A 301 0.36 39.60 -44.62
CA VAL A 301 0.52 39.09 -45.98
C VAL A 301 -0.76 38.46 -46.52
N VAL A 302 -1.43 37.64 -45.71
CA VAL A 302 -2.69 36.99 -46.10
C VAL A 302 -3.84 38.01 -46.12
N ALA A 303 -4.89 37.73 -46.90
CA ALA A 303 -6.07 38.58 -46.92
C ALA A 303 -6.78 38.60 -45.57
N GLN A 304 -7.42 39.73 -45.26
CA GLN A 304 -8.32 39.85 -44.12
C GLN A 304 -9.44 38.79 -44.25
N GLY A 305 -9.78 38.14 -43.14
CA GLY A 305 -10.72 37.01 -43.15
C GLY A 305 -10.04 35.64 -43.15
N SER A 306 -8.71 35.56 -43.12
CA SER A 306 -7.99 34.29 -42.98
C SER A 306 -8.21 33.64 -41.60
N ARG A 307 -8.18 32.29 -41.55
CA ARG A 307 -8.52 31.48 -40.38
C ARG A 307 -7.47 30.40 -40.10
N VAL A 308 -7.25 30.11 -38.82
CA VAL A 308 -6.37 29.02 -38.35
C VAL A 308 -7.13 28.13 -37.38
N LEU A 309 -7.17 26.83 -37.65
CA LEU A 309 -7.67 25.82 -36.71
C LEU A 309 -6.48 25.13 -36.05
N VAL A 310 -6.43 25.09 -34.72
CA VAL A 310 -5.40 24.36 -33.98
C VAL A 310 -6.00 23.21 -33.19
N THR A 311 -5.40 22.02 -33.26
CA THR A 311 -5.72 20.92 -32.34
C THR A 311 -4.61 20.78 -31.29
N THR A 312 -4.97 20.67 -30.02
CA THR A 312 -3.99 20.51 -28.94
C THR A 312 -4.56 19.71 -27.77
N ARG A 313 -3.68 19.18 -26.91
CA ARG A 313 -4.04 18.51 -25.65
C ARG A 313 -4.04 19.46 -24.47
N ASP A 314 -3.48 20.65 -24.63
CA ASP A 314 -3.24 21.59 -23.54
C ASP A 314 -3.87 22.95 -23.85
N GLU A 315 -4.85 23.36 -23.06
CA GLU A 315 -5.50 24.66 -23.18
C GLU A 315 -4.52 25.84 -23.06
N ARG A 316 -3.39 25.66 -22.36
CA ARG A 316 -2.36 26.69 -22.24
C ARG A 316 -1.76 27.05 -23.60
N VAL A 317 -1.66 26.07 -24.50
CA VAL A 317 -1.19 26.28 -25.88
C VAL A 317 -2.21 27.12 -26.66
N ALA A 318 -3.50 26.76 -26.59
CA ALA A 318 -4.58 27.53 -27.21
C ALA A 318 -4.63 28.99 -26.70
N ARG A 319 -4.43 29.19 -25.38
CA ARG A 319 -4.37 30.51 -24.75
C ARG A 319 -3.18 31.34 -25.22
N ARG A 320 -1.99 30.73 -25.29
CA ARG A 320 -0.77 31.40 -25.76
C ARG A 320 -0.87 31.80 -27.24
N MET A 321 -1.46 30.93 -28.06
CA MET A 321 -1.76 31.21 -29.46
C MET A 321 -2.86 32.27 -29.67
N LYS A 322 -3.47 32.78 -28.59
CA LYS A 322 -4.56 33.76 -28.60
C LYS A 322 -5.77 33.28 -29.40
N ALA A 323 -6.11 31.99 -29.28
CA ALA A 323 -7.31 31.44 -29.89
C ALA A 323 -8.58 32.09 -29.33
N VAL A 324 -9.62 32.19 -30.18
CA VAL A 324 -10.92 32.76 -29.85
C VAL A 324 -11.63 31.89 -28.81
N LEU A 325 -12.22 32.55 -27.81
CA LEU A 325 -13.02 31.91 -26.77
C LEU A 325 -14.51 31.89 -27.15
N PRO A 326 -15.27 30.84 -26.75
CA PRO A 326 -14.79 29.64 -26.04
C PRO A 326 -14.04 28.66 -26.96
N TYR A 327 -13.12 27.86 -26.39
CA TYR A 327 -12.45 26.78 -27.12
C TYR A 327 -13.43 25.61 -27.37
N HIS A 328 -13.24 24.88 -28.46
CA HIS A 328 -14.05 23.70 -28.77
C HIS A 328 -13.46 22.49 -28.06
N HIS A 329 -14.19 21.93 -27.09
CA HIS A 329 -13.78 20.71 -26.39
C HIS A 329 -14.39 19.51 -27.09
N VAL A 330 -13.56 18.50 -27.41
CA VAL A 330 -14.07 17.24 -27.95
C VAL A 330 -14.53 16.36 -26.78
N ASP A 331 -15.82 16.06 -26.78
CA ASP A 331 -16.43 15.21 -25.77
C ASP A 331 -16.12 13.73 -26.00
N LYS A 332 -16.29 12.93 -24.94
CA LYS A 332 -16.30 11.48 -25.03
C LYS A 332 -17.49 11.00 -25.86
N LEU A 333 -17.38 9.80 -26.43
CA LEU A 333 -18.52 9.19 -27.11
C LEU A 333 -19.59 8.83 -26.09
N GLU A 334 -20.84 9.14 -26.44
CA GLU A 334 -22.00 8.66 -25.71
C GLU A 334 -22.15 7.15 -25.92
N GLU A 335 -22.84 6.50 -25.00
CA GLU A 335 -22.87 5.04 -24.87
C GLU A 335 -23.27 4.32 -26.17
N GLU A 336 -24.30 4.82 -26.85
CA GLU A 336 -24.80 4.27 -28.12
C GLU A 336 -23.81 4.42 -29.28
N ASP A 337 -23.13 5.57 -29.34
CA ASP A 337 -22.11 5.84 -30.36
C ASP A 337 -20.84 5.03 -30.12
N ALA A 338 -20.44 4.91 -28.86
CA ALA A 338 -19.32 4.11 -28.41
C ALA A 338 -19.56 2.62 -28.68
N TRP A 339 -20.79 2.13 -28.44
CA TRP A 339 -21.19 0.77 -28.81
C TRP A 339 -21.13 0.57 -30.31
N SER A 340 -21.67 1.51 -31.09
CA SER A 340 -21.64 1.46 -32.55
C SER A 340 -20.22 1.40 -33.10
N LEU A 341 -19.27 2.11 -32.47
CA LEU A 341 -17.85 2.06 -32.86
C LEU A 341 -17.24 0.70 -32.56
N LEU A 342 -17.52 0.14 -31.37
CA LEU A 342 -17.04 -1.17 -30.97
C LEU A 342 -17.61 -2.28 -31.87
N LYS A 343 -18.92 -2.23 -32.15
CA LYS A 343 -19.64 -3.12 -33.06
C LYS A 343 -18.97 -3.16 -34.44
N LYS A 344 -18.64 -1.99 -35.01
CA LYS A 344 -17.90 -1.88 -36.29
C LYS A 344 -16.50 -2.51 -36.28
N GLN A 345 -15.84 -2.62 -35.13
CA GLN A 345 -14.53 -3.29 -35.04
C GLN A 345 -14.64 -4.81 -34.99
N ILE A 346 -15.74 -5.33 -34.45
CA ILE A 346 -15.96 -6.75 -34.21
C ILE A 346 -16.53 -7.45 -35.46
N ILE A 347 -17.42 -6.78 -36.20
CA ILE A 347 -18.05 -7.35 -37.41
C ILE A 347 -16.97 -7.74 -38.43
N SER A 348 -16.96 -9.03 -38.79
CA SER A 348 -16.32 -9.56 -40.00
C SER A 348 -17.41 -10.00 -40.98
N SER A 349 -17.10 -10.07 -42.28
CA SER A 349 -18.06 -10.23 -43.39
C SER A 349 -18.91 -11.51 -43.37
N GLU A 350 -18.75 -12.38 -42.37
CA GLU A 350 -19.45 -13.67 -42.22
C GLU A 350 -20.32 -13.76 -40.94
N THR A 351 -20.50 -12.67 -40.18
CA THR A 351 -21.25 -12.67 -38.90
C THR A 351 -22.62 -12.01 -39.05
N ASP A 352 -23.71 -12.68 -38.65
CA ASP A 352 -25.07 -12.14 -38.71
C ASP A 352 -25.23 -10.96 -37.72
N GLU A 353 -25.68 -9.80 -38.21
CA GLU A 353 -25.86 -8.57 -37.41
C GLU A 353 -26.77 -8.79 -36.19
N CYS A 354 -27.72 -9.71 -36.30
CA CYS A 354 -28.65 -10.09 -35.23
C CYS A 354 -27.97 -10.76 -34.02
N GLU A 355 -26.86 -11.49 -34.22
CA GLU A 355 -26.15 -12.14 -33.11
C GLU A 355 -25.35 -11.15 -32.26
N ILE A 356 -24.87 -10.08 -32.90
CA ILE A 356 -24.08 -9.04 -32.23
C ILE A 356 -24.99 -8.06 -31.48
N ASP A 357 -26.22 -7.84 -31.95
CA ASP A 357 -27.20 -7.04 -31.21
C ASP A 357 -27.69 -7.72 -29.92
N MET A 358 -27.66 -9.06 -29.85
CA MET A 358 -27.88 -9.79 -28.59
C MET A 358 -26.75 -9.55 -27.56
N LEU A 359 -25.61 -8.97 -27.96
CA LEU A 359 -24.46 -8.69 -27.09
C LEU A 359 -24.36 -7.19 -26.72
N LYS A 360 -25.39 -6.38 -27.03
CA LYS A 360 -25.38 -4.93 -26.80
C LYS A 360 -25.08 -4.58 -25.34
N ASP A 361 -25.67 -5.29 -24.39
CA ASP A 361 -25.50 -5.01 -22.96
C ASP A 361 -24.04 -5.20 -22.50
N ILE A 362 -23.35 -6.20 -23.06
CA ILE A 362 -21.91 -6.45 -22.81
C ILE A 362 -21.07 -5.37 -23.47
N GLY A 363 -21.42 -5.02 -24.70
CA GLY A 363 -20.84 -3.92 -25.44
C GLY A 363 -20.84 -2.61 -24.66
N VAL A 364 -21.99 -2.28 -24.08
CA VAL A 364 -22.21 -1.12 -23.20
C VAL A 364 -21.33 -1.18 -21.95
N GLN A 365 -21.14 -2.34 -21.33
CA GLN A 365 -20.23 -2.48 -20.18
C GLN A 365 -18.76 -2.26 -20.55
N ILE A 366 -18.31 -2.79 -21.69
CA ILE A 366 -16.96 -2.54 -22.23
C ILE A 366 -16.77 -1.05 -22.51
N VAL A 367 -17.80 -0.40 -23.08
CA VAL A 367 -17.86 1.04 -23.30
C VAL A 367 -17.70 1.82 -22.00
N GLY A 368 -18.42 1.42 -20.94
CA GLY A 368 -18.29 2.01 -19.60
C GLY A 368 -16.87 1.90 -19.05
N LYS A 369 -16.19 0.76 -19.22
CA LYS A 369 -14.80 0.58 -18.78
C LYS A 369 -13.77 1.32 -19.63
N CYS A 370 -14.07 1.53 -20.91
CA CYS A 370 -13.25 2.35 -21.81
C CYS A 370 -13.53 3.85 -21.68
N ASP A 371 -14.46 4.25 -20.81
CA ASP A 371 -14.84 5.64 -20.55
C ASP A 371 -15.19 6.41 -21.83
N GLY A 372 -15.82 5.72 -22.79
CA GLY A 372 -16.21 6.29 -24.09
C GLY A 372 -15.04 6.76 -24.98
N LEU A 373 -13.79 6.38 -24.69
CA LEU A 373 -12.62 6.79 -25.47
C LEU A 373 -12.52 6.03 -26.80
N PRO A 374 -12.60 6.70 -27.97
CA PRO A 374 -12.61 6.03 -29.28
C PRO A 374 -11.41 5.13 -29.54
N LEU A 375 -10.22 5.55 -29.11
CA LEU A 375 -9.00 4.78 -29.31
C LEU A 375 -8.98 3.50 -28.45
N ALA A 376 -9.44 3.56 -27.20
CA ALA A 376 -9.50 2.41 -26.31
C ALA A 376 -10.48 1.35 -26.85
N LEU A 377 -11.64 1.79 -27.34
CA LEU A 377 -12.64 0.92 -27.96
C LEU A 377 -12.10 0.22 -29.22
N LYS A 378 -11.34 0.93 -30.05
CA LYS A 378 -10.68 0.35 -31.22
C LYS A 378 -9.66 -0.73 -30.85
N VAL A 379 -8.91 -0.54 -29.77
CA VAL A 379 -7.96 -1.54 -29.26
C VAL A 379 -8.69 -2.78 -28.76
N MET A 380 -9.75 -2.62 -27.96
CA MET A 380 -10.52 -3.75 -27.41
C MET A 380 -11.15 -4.61 -28.50
N GLY A 381 -11.73 -4.02 -29.54
CA GLY A 381 -12.28 -4.77 -30.68
C GLY A 381 -11.22 -5.53 -31.50
N SER A 382 -9.94 -5.18 -31.40
CA SER A 382 -8.87 -5.79 -32.19
C SER A 382 -8.22 -7.02 -31.55
N ILE A 383 -8.37 -7.22 -30.23
CA ILE A 383 -7.65 -8.27 -29.48
C ILE A 383 -8.10 -9.69 -29.86
N VAL A 384 -9.39 -9.85 -30.19
CA VAL A 384 -10.00 -11.14 -30.61
C VAL A 384 -9.48 -11.60 -31.97
N LYS A 385 -8.90 -10.70 -32.78
CA LYS A 385 -8.33 -11.01 -34.11
C LYS A 385 -6.89 -11.55 -34.04
N LEU A 386 -6.30 -11.68 -32.85
CA LEU A 386 -4.90 -12.08 -32.64
C LEU A 386 -4.74 -13.61 -32.47
N GLY A 387 -5.12 -14.40 -33.48
CA GLY A 387 -5.13 -15.88 -33.40
C GLY A 387 -3.78 -16.59 -33.14
N GLN A 388 -2.66 -15.86 -33.10
CA GLN A 388 -1.31 -16.40 -32.77
C GLN A 388 -0.88 -16.07 -31.34
N LEU A 389 -1.75 -15.48 -30.52
CA LEU A 389 -1.44 -15.10 -29.15
C LEU A 389 -1.16 -16.36 -28.31
N ARG A 390 -0.06 -16.32 -27.55
CA ARG A 390 0.39 -17.43 -26.70
C ARG A 390 0.43 -17.11 -25.22
N TYR A 391 0.50 -15.83 -24.88
CA TYR A 391 0.61 -15.34 -23.50
C TYR A 391 -0.40 -14.22 -23.32
N LEU A 392 -1.21 -14.32 -22.28
CA LEU A 392 -2.12 -13.27 -21.87
C LEU A 392 -2.19 -13.25 -20.34
N ASN A 393 -2.11 -12.06 -19.76
CA ASN A 393 -2.09 -11.87 -18.32
C ASN A 393 -3.05 -10.73 -17.94
N PHE A 394 -4.02 -11.06 -17.12
CA PHE A 394 -5.04 -10.16 -16.57
C PHE A 394 -4.80 -9.84 -15.08
N ASN A 395 -3.76 -10.38 -14.46
CA ASN A 395 -3.43 -10.09 -13.06
C ASN A 395 -3.23 -8.57 -12.89
N ALA A 396 -3.73 -8.04 -11.78
CA ALA A 396 -3.72 -6.60 -11.47
C ALA A 396 -4.45 -5.70 -12.49
N THR A 397 -5.37 -6.27 -13.29
CA THR A 397 -6.26 -5.47 -14.15
C THR A 397 -7.66 -5.36 -13.53
N SER A 398 -8.39 -4.29 -13.84
CA SER A 398 -9.79 -4.12 -13.43
C SER A 398 -10.79 -4.87 -14.34
N ILE A 399 -10.31 -5.85 -15.11
CA ILE A 399 -11.12 -6.65 -16.03
C ILE A 399 -11.82 -7.74 -15.21
N LYS A 400 -13.15 -7.73 -15.24
CA LYS A 400 -14.00 -8.62 -14.44
C LYS A 400 -14.76 -9.64 -15.28
N GLY A 401 -14.74 -9.50 -16.61
CA GLY A 401 -15.46 -10.38 -17.52
C GLY A 401 -14.78 -10.40 -18.88
N ILE A 402 -14.96 -11.51 -19.59
CA ILE A 402 -14.38 -11.77 -20.91
C ILE A 402 -15.54 -11.92 -21.91
N PRO A 403 -15.52 -11.22 -23.05
CA PRO A 403 -16.58 -11.33 -24.06
C PRO A 403 -16.55 -12.69 -24.75
N ARG A 404 -17.71 -13.10 -25.29
CA ARG A 404 -17.84 -14.34 -26.06
C ARG A 404 -16.96 -14.32 -27.32
N GLY A 405 -16.41 -15.48 -27.68
CA GLY A 405 -15.48 -15.63 -28.83
C GLY A 405 -14.01 -15.62 -28.45
N PHE A 406 -13.69 -15.48 -27.16
CA PHE A 406 -12.33 -15.64 -26.62
C PHE A 406 -11.78 -17.05 -26.88
N CYS A 407 -12.65 -18.06 -26.94
CA CYS A 407 -12.33 -19.42 -27.32
C CYS A 407 -11.63 -19.57 -28.69
N ALA A 408 -11.68 -18.55 -29.55
CA ALA A 408 -10.95 -18.53 -30.83
C ALA A 408 -9.42 -18.49 -30.66
N LEU A 409 -8.90 -18.09 -29.49
CA LEU A 409 -7.47 -17.98 -29.19
C LEU A 409 -6.82 -19.34 -28.85
N THR A 410 -7.06 -20.35 -29.69
CA THR A 410 -6.65 -21.75 -29.45
C THR A 410 -5.14 -21.99 -29.30
N ASN A 411 -4.29 -21.04 -29.70
CA ASN A 411 -2.82 -21.11 -29.54
C ASN A 411 -2.31 -20.68 -28.16
N LEU A 412 -3.19 -20.23 -27.27
CA LEU A 412 -2.83 -19.72 -25.96
C LEU A 412 -2.15 -20.81 -25.11
N ARG A 413 -1.04 -20.45 -24.48
CA ARG A 413 -0.20 -21.32 -23.64
C ARG A 413 -0.22 -20.90 -22.18
N VAL A 414 -0.24 -19.59 -21.94
CA VAL A 414 -0.27 -19.00 -20.61
C VAL A 414 -1.43 -18.03 -20.55
N LEU A 415 -2.29 -18.24 -19.58
CA LEU A 415 -3.42 -17.38 -19.29
C LEU A 415 -3.46 -17.13 -17.79
N LEU A 416 -3.22 -15.87 -17.39
CA LEU A 416 -3.19 -15.48 -15.99
C LEU A 416 -4.34 -14.55 -15.64
N GLY A 417 -4.95 -14.73 -14.46
CA GLY A 417 -5.98 -13.85 -13.89
C GLY A 417 -7.31 -13.88 -14.65
N PHE A 418 -7.66 -15.02 -15.22
CA PHE A 418 -8.88 -15.14 -16.00
C PHE A 418 -10.11 -15.03 -15.09
N PRO A 419 -10.97 -14.01 -15.26
CA PRO A 419 -12.04 -13.75 -14.31
C PRO A 419 -13.23 -14.70 -14.53
N ALA A 420 -13.64 -15.41 -13.48
CA ALA A 420 -14.82 -16.25 -13.44
C ALA A 420 -16.04 -15.42 -13.05
N GLN A 421 -16.70 -14.78 -14.02
CA GLN A 421 -17.95 -14.03 -13.82
C GLN A 421 -19.18 -14.81 -14.31
N VAL A 422 -20.31 -14.65 -13.60
CA VAL A 422 -21.61 -15.25 -13.95
C VAL A 422 -22.75 -14.25 -14.15
N ASP A 423 -22.57 -12.96 -13.83
CA ASP A 423 -23.62 -11.96 -14.05
C ASP A 423 -23.73 -11.47 -15.50
N GLY A 424 -24.91 -11.65 -16.10
CA GLY A 424 -25.29 -11.21 -17.45
C GLY A 424 -24.95 -12.21 -18.57
N ASP A 425 -24.99 -11.77 -19.83
CA ASP A 425 -24.70 -12.59 -21.01
C ASP A 425 -23.22 -13.00 -21.18
N CYS A 426 -22.33 -12.58 -20.26
CA CYS A 426 -20.91 -12.92 -20.23
C CYS A 426 -20.65 -14.16 -19.36
N CYS A 427 -20.71 -15.36 -19.93
CA CYS A 427 -20.16 -16.54 -19.25
C CYS A 427 -18.72 -16.79 -19.69
N SER A 428 -17.78 -16.57 -18.76
CA SER A 428 -16.33 -16.58 -19.02
C SER A 428 -15.74 -17.99 -19.05
N LEU A 429 -16.13 -18.90 -18.15
CA LEU A 429 -15.49 -20.23 -18.03
C LEU A 429 -15.75 -21.15 -19.22
N GLU A 430 -16.88 -20.99 -19.93
CA GLU A 430 -17.19 -21.77 -21.12
C GLU A 430 -16.18 -21.52 -22.25
N GLU A 431 -15.65 -20.30 -22.32
CA GLU A 431 -14.66 -19.89 -23.32
C GLU A 431 -13.32 -20.62 -23.14
N LEU A 432 -13.03 -21.16 -21.96
CA LEU A 432 -11.83 -21.94 -21.70
C LEU A 432 -11.90 -23.35 -22.27
N GLY A 433 -13.10 -23.88 -22.53
CA GLY A 433 -13.30 -25.25 -23.00
C GLY A 433 -12.40 -25.60 -24.21
N PRO A 434 -12.43 -24.83 -25.31
CA PRO A 434 -11.65 -25.11 -26.52
C PRO A 434 -10.13 -24.88 -26.40
N LEU A 435 -9.65 -24.24 -25.33
CA LEU A 435 -8.23 -23.86 -25.15
C LEU A 435 -7.37 -25.02 -24.63
N SER A 436 -7.26 -26.09 -25.43
CA SER A 436 -6.56 -27.34 -25.06
C SER A 436 -5.03 -27.22 -24.94
N GLN A 437 -4.44 -26.15 -25.49
CA GLN A 437 -3.00 -25.95 -25.59
C GLN A 437 -2.37 -25.23 -24.38
N LEU A 438 -3.21 -24.86 -23.40
CA LEU A 438 -2.81 -24.19 -22.17
C LEU A 438 -1.86 -25.07 -21.33
N LYS A 439 -0.81 -24.43 -20.82
CA LYS A 439 0.18 -24.99 -19.89
C LYS A 439 0.04 -24.40 -18.50
N ILE A 440 -0.27 -23.10 -18.43
CA ILE A 440 -0.46 -22.36 -17.18
C ILE A 440 -1.82 -21.67 -17.27
N LEU A 441 -2.65 -21.91 -16.26
CA LEU A 441 -3.97 -21.30 -16.12
C LEU A 441 -4.13 -20.79 -14.69
N ASP A 442 -4.54 -19.54 -14.57
CA ASP A 442 -4.88 -18.90 -13.30
C ASP A 442 -6.29 -18.29 -13.43
N LEU A 443 -7.18 -18.73 -12.54
CA LEU A 443 -8.60 -18.37 -12.51
C LEU A 443 -8.89 -17.52 -11.28
N ASP A 444 -9.46 -16.35 -11.50
CA ASP A 444 -9.81 -15.38 -10.45
C ASP A 444 -11.32 -15.28 -10.24
N GLY A 445 -11.75 -15.03 -9.01
CA GLY A 445 -13.14 -14.70 -8.70
C GLY A 445 -14.09 -15.89 -8.76
N LEU A 446 -13.61 -17.11 -8.42
CA LEU A 446 -14.41 -18.33 -8.46
C LEU A 446 -15.64 -18.28 -7.52
N GLU A 447 -15.64 -17.40 -6.52
CA GLU A 447 -16.78 -17.11 -5.64
C GLU A 447 -18.00 -16.56 -6.38
N ASN A 448 -17.82 -15.96 -7.56
CA ASN A 448 -18.92 -15.41 -8.35
C ASN A 448 -19.70 -16.51 -9.12
N ILE A 449 -19.32 -17.79 -9.00
CA ILE A 449 -19.94 -18.89 -9.75
C ILE A 449 -21.19 -19.43 -9.06
N THR A 450 -22.35 -19.01 -9.57
CA THR A 450 -23.66 -19.40 -9.00
C THR A 450 -24.11 -20.83 -9.34
N THR A 451 -23.59 -21.42 -10.43
CA THR A 451 -23.96 -22.78 -10.87
C THR A 451 -22.73 -23.62 -11.23
N SER A 452 -22.63 -24.82 -10.66
CA SER A 452 -21.48 -25.71 -10.88
C SER A 452 -21.36 -26.20 -12.33
N SER A 453 -22.47 -26.22 -13.06
CA SER A 453 -22.50 -26.58 -14.49
C SER A 453 -21.65 -25.66 -15.36
N LEU A 454 -21.45 -24.39 -14.99
CA LEU A 454 -20.56 -23.46 -15.72
C LEU A 454 -19.09 -23.81 -15.51
N ALA A 455 -18.72 -24.23 -14.29
CA ALA A 455 -17.39 -24.72 -13.99
C ALA A 455 -17.05 -25.99 -14.81
N ALA A 456 -18.02 -26.90 -14.95
CA ALA A 456 -17.85 -28.10 -15.77
C ALA A 456 -17.51 -27.80 -17.25
N LYS A 457 -18.04 -26.69 -17.78
CA LYS A 457 -17.78 -26.27 -19.17
C LYS A 457 -16.35 -25.76 -19.40
N ALA A 458 -15.60 -25.42 -18.35
CA ALA A 458 -14.18 -25.10 -18.45
C ALA A 458 -13.34 -26.30 -18.93
N LYS A 459 -13.82 -27.53 -18.72
CA LYS A 459 -13.17 -28.78 -19.15
C LYS A 459 -11.68 -28.81 -18.78
N LEU A 460 -11.37 -28.63 -17.49
CA LEU A 460 -9.99 -28.61 -17.00
C LEU A 460 -9.32 -29.99 -17.13
N ALA A 461 -10.06 -31.06 -16.85
CA ALA A 461 -9.59 -32.44 -16.98
C ALA A 461 -9.12 -32.78 -18.42
N ASP A 462 -9.71 -32.15 -19.44
CA ASP A 462 -9.36 -32.37 -20.86
C ASP A 462 -8.05 -31.66 -21.27
N LYS A 463 -7.52 -30.75 -20.44
CA LYS A 463 -6.32 -29.94 -20.77
C LYS A 463 -5.05 -30.71 -20.45
N VAL A 464 -4.74 -31.69 -21.29
CA VAL A 464 -3.60 -32.62 -21.15
C VAL A 464 -2.20 -31.99 -21.08
N HIS A 465 -2.08 -30.71 -21.46
CA HIS A 465 -0.83 -29.95 -21.46
C HIS A 465 -0.67 -29.03 -20.24
N LEU A 466 -1.70 -28.94 -19.37
CA LEU A 466 -1.70 -28.07 -18.21
C LEU A 466 -0.77 -28.63 -17.13
N THR A 467 0.25 -27.85 -16.77
CA THR A 467 1.26 -28.19 -15.75
C THR A 467 1.07 -27.39 -14.46
N THR A 468 0.51 -26.19 -14.57
CA THR A 468 0.29 -25.26 -13.45
C THR A 468 -1.14 -24.75 -13.46
N LEU A 469 -1.82 -24.87 -12.32
CA LEU A 469 -3.18 -24.40 -12.13
C LEU A 469 -3.23 -23.56 -10.84
N VAL A 470 -3.80 -22.36 -10.96
CA VAL A 470 -4.09 -21.47 -9.84
C VAL A 470 -5.61 -21.25 -9.78
N LEU A 471 -6.20 -21.47 -8.61
CA LEU A 471 -7.62 -21.29 -8.33
C LEU A 471 -7.76 -20.25 -7.22
N ASN A 472 -8.20 -19.05 -7.56
CA ASN A 472 -8.32 -17.93 -6.63
C ASN A 472 -9.78 -17.58 -6.36
N CYS A 473 -10.13 -17.57 -5.08
CA CYS A 473 -11.32 -16.95 -4.55
C CYS A 473 -10.96 -15.68 -3.77
N GLY A 474 -11.91 -14.76 -3.66
CA GLY A 474 -11.84 -13.65 -2.72
C GLY A 474 -11.69 -14.16 -1.28
N SER A 475 -10.72 -13.61 -0.55
CA SER A 475 -10.52 -13.93 0.87
C SER A 475 -11.66 -13.35 1.70
N ILE A 476 -12.27 -14.18 2.55
CA ILE A 476 -13.28 -13.78 3.54
C ILE A 476 -12.68 -13.56 4.94
N LEU A 477 -11.37 -13.73 5.08
CA LEU A 477 -10.68 -13.55 6.34
C LEU A 477 -10.31 -12.08 6.56
N GLY A 478 -10.31 -11.66 7.82
CA GLY A 478 -9.74 -10.37 8.22
C GLY A 478 -8.22 -10.36 8.15
N ASP A 479 -7.64 -9.17 8.41
CA ASP A 479 -6.18 -8.99 8.47
C ASP A 479 -5.53 -9.86 9.58
N ASP A 480 -6.34 -10.30 10.55
CA ASP A 480 -5.96 -11.22 11.63
C ASP A 480 -5.97 -12.71 11.21
N GLY A 481 -6.45 -13.03 10.01
CA GLY A 481 -6.58 -14.41 9.52
C GLY A 481 -7.75 -15.18 10.12
N LEU A 482 -8.73 -14.49 10.71
CA LEU A 482 -9.97 -15.08 11.23
C LEU A 482 -11.18 -14.64 10.40
N ILE A 483 -12.25 -15.43 10.45
CA ILE A 483 -13.52 -15.06 9.79
C ILE A 483 -14.10 -13.86 10.54
N LYS A 484 -14.36 -12.76 9.81
CA LYS A 484 -15.05 -11.59 10.38
C LYS A 484 -16.50 -11.96 10.70
N GLU A 485 -17.02 -11.57 11.86
CA GLU A 485 -18.41 -11.86 12.28
C GLU A 485 -19.45 -11.40 11.24
N GLU A 486 -19.15 -10.36 10.47
CA GLU A 486 -20.02 -9.78 9.43
C GLU A 486 -19.93 -10.50 8.06
N ASP A 487 -18.88 -11.30 7.84
CA ASP A 487 -18.61 -12.03 6.58
C ASP A 487 -18.88 -13.55 6.72
N CYS A 488 -19.74 -13.95 7.66
CA CYS A 488 -20.13 -15.34 7.84
C CYS A 488 -20.87 -15.88 6.59
N VAL A 489 -20.21 -16.76 5.85
CA VAL A 489 -20.77 -17.42 4.65
C VAL A 489 -21.80 -18.48 5.05
N SER A 490 -22.97 -18.48 4.40
CA SER A 490 -24.06 -19.44 4.64
C SER A 490 -23.66 -20.89 4.31
N GLU A 491 -24.33 -21.89 4.90
CA GLU A 491 -24.06 -23.30 4.56
C GLU A 491 -24.35 -23.58 3.08
N GLU A 492 -25.33 -22.90 2.49
CA GLU A 492 -25.67 -23.03 1.07
C GLU A 492 -24.54 -22.55 0.15
N GLU A 493 -23.91 -21.42 0.46
CA GLU A 493 -22.76 -20.88 -0.30
C GLU A 493 -21.52 -21.77 -0.16
N GLN A 494 -21.26 -22.32 1.02
CA GLN A 494 -20.17 -23.29 1.23
C GLN A 494 -20.39 -24.56 0.39
N GLN A 495 -21.60 -25.13 0.41
CA GLN A 495 -21.96 -26.29 -0.42
C GLN A 495 -21.88 -25.98 -1.91
N GLN A 496 -22.24 -24.76 -2.32
CA GLN A 496 -22.12 -24.33 -3.70
C GLN A 496 -20.66 -24.25 -4.13
N MET A 497 -19.79 -23.67 -3.29
CA MET A 497 -18.35 -23.60 -3.52
C MET A 497 -17.71 -25.00 -3.62
N GLU A 498 -18.12 -25.93 -2.76
CA GLU A 498 -17.71 -27.35 -2.84
C GLU A 498 -18.08 -27.99 -4.20
N LYS A 499 -19.29 -27.72 -4.71
CA LYS A 499 -19.72 -28.23 -6.03
C LYS A 499 -18.94 -27.58 -7.18
N VAL A 500 -18.64 -26.28 -7.10
CA VAL A 500 -17.85 -25.57 -8.11
C VAL A 500 -16.45 -26.16 -8.21
N PHE A 501 -15.74 -26.29 -7.08
CA PHE A 501 -14.41 -26.88 -7.06
C PHE A 501 -14.42 -28.36 -7.45
N HIS A 502 -15.50 -29.09 -7.18
CA HIS A 502 -15.67 -30.47 -7.66
C HIS A 502 -15.63 -30.57 -9.19
N GLU A 503 -16.30 -29.66 -9.89
CA GLU A 503 -16.35 -29.62 -11.37
C GLU A 503 -15.04 -29.09 -11.99
N LEU A 504 -14.27 -28.28 -11.24
CA LEU A 504 -12.92 -27.82 -11.64
C LEU A 504 -11.83 -28.88 -11.39
N CYS A 505 -12.11 -30.13 -11.73
CA CYS A 505 -11.20 -31.25 -11.54
C CYS A 505 -9.90 -31.05 -12.36
N PRO A 506 -8.71 -30.99 -11.73
CA PRO A 506 -7.46 -30.80 -12.45
C PRO A 506 -7.02 -32.04 -13.24
N PRO A 507 -6.22 -31.88 -14.31
CA PRO A 507 -5.73 -33.02 -15.09
C PRO A 507 -4.65 -33.81 -14.32
N PRO A 508 -4.51 -35.12 -14.56
CA PRO A 508 -3.59 -35.99 -13.82
C PRO A 508 -2.08 -35.68 -14.05
N ARG A 509 -1.78 -34.89 -15.09
CA ARG A 509 -0.43 -34.42 -15.43
C ARG A 509 -0.03 -33.11 -14.73
N LEU A 510 -0.92 -32.53 -13.92
CA LEU A 510 -0.63 -31.30 -13.20
C LEU A 510 0.58 -31.49 -12.28
N GLU A 511 1.55 -30.58 -12.35
CA GLU A 511 2.77 -30.62 -11.55
C GLU A 511 2.70 -29.65 -10.35
N SER A 512 2.01 -28.53 -10.51
CA SER A 512 1.85 -27.49 -9.48
C SER A 512 0.40 -27.04 -9.37
N LEU A 513 -0.10 -27.00 -8.14
CA LEU A 513 -1.44 -26.53 -7.80
C LEU A 513 -1.37 -25.44 -6.73
N ASP A 514 -2.03 -24.31 -6.97
CA ASP A 514 -2.21 -23.24 -6.00
C ASP A 514 -3.71 -22.99 -5.82
N MET A 515 -4.19 -23.08 -4.58
CA MET A 515 -5.58 -22.85 -4.21
C MET A 515 -5.65 -21.76 -3.15
N ARG A 516 -6.43 -20.71 -3.40
CA ARG A 516 -6.51 -19.53 -2.54
C ARG A 516 -7.95 -19.14 -2.21
N GLY A 517 -8.22 -18.82 -0.94
CA GLY A 517 -9.51 -18.26 -0.51
C GLY A 517 -10.66 -19.27 -0.51
N TYR A 518 -10.36 -20.58 -0.43
CA TYR A 518 -11.38 -21.60 -0.47
C TYR A 518 -12.16 -21.65 0.84
N PHE A 519 -13.46 -21.34 0.78
CA PHE A 519 -14.35 -21.27 1.95
C PHE A 519 -15.37 -22.41 2.03
N GLY A 520 -15.14 -23.53 1.31
CA GLY A 520 -15.94 -24.74 1.52
C GLY A 520 -15.60 -25.45 2.84
N ARG A 521 -16.55 -26.20 3.40
CA ARG A 521 -16.36 -26.90 4.68
C ARG A 521 -15.49 -28.14 4.52
N TRP A 522 -15.61 -28.82 3.38
CA TRP A 522 -14.86 -30.02 3.05
C TRP A 522 -13.85 -29.78 1.92
N PRO A 523 -12.67 -30.41 1.94
CA PRO A 523 -11.78 -30.39 0.78
C PRO A 523 -12.45 -30.89 -0.51
N PRO A 524 -12.03 -30.41 -1.70
CA PRO A 524 -12.53 -30.91 -2.96
C PRO A 524 -12.34 -32.43 -3.09
N ARG A 525 -13.36 -33.14 -3.60
CA ARG A 525 -13.36 -34.61 -3.71
C ARG A 525 -12.13 -35.18 -4.43
N TRP A 526 -11.61 -34.48 -5.43
CA TRP A 526 -10.44 -34.94 -6.18
C TRP A 526 -9.13 -34.88 -5.38
N MET A 527 -9.11 -34.22 -4.21
CA MET A 527 -8.02 -34.25 -3.22
C MET A 527 -8.21 -35.31 -2.13
N MET A 528 -9.38 -35.94 -2.09
CA MET A 528 -9.73 -36.94 -1.08
C MET A 528 -9.30 -38.35 -1.50
N SER A 529 -9.13 -39.23 -0.53
CA SER A 529 -8.73 -40.62 -0.72
C SER A 529 -9.74 -41.46 -1.51
N SER A 530 -10.98 -40.99 -1.64
CA SER A 530 -12.07 -41.57 -2.42
C SER A 530 -12.08 -41.14 -3.90
N SER A 531 -11.11 -40.33 -4.36
CA SER A 531 -11.06 -39.82 -5.73
C SER A 531 -10.73 -40.89 -6.79
N ASP A 532 -11.47 -40.87 -7.89
CA ASP A 532 -11.25 -41.73 -9.08
C ASP A 532 -10.12 -41.23 -9.99
N VAL A 533 -9.69 -39.96 -9.85
CA VAL A 533 -8.68 -39.30 -10.70
C VAL A 533 -7.53 -38.78 -9.83
N PRO A 534 -6.54 -39.62 -9.49
CA PRO A 534 -5.42 -39.20 -8.65
C PRO A 534 -4.48 -38.24 -9.41
N LEU A 535 -4.05 -37.16 -8.73
CA LEU A 535 -3.09 -36.18 -9.23
C LEU A 535 -1.66 -36.74 -9.23
N GLN A 536 -1.44 -37.78 -10.04
CA GLN A 536 -0.23 -38.61 -9.98
C GLN A 536 1.06 -37.88 -10.33
N SER A 537 1.02 -36.70 -10.95
CA SER A 537 2.21 -35.93 -11.32
C SER A 537 2.46 -34.72 -10.41
N LEU A 538 1.62 -34.51 -9.39
CA LEU A 538 1.70 -33.33 -8.54
C LEU A 538 2.96 -33.36 -7.69
N ARG A 539 3.75 -32.29 -7.79
CA ARG A 539 5.02 -32.10 -7.08
C ARG A 539 4.90 -31.00 -6.02
N ILE A 540 4.08 -29.98 -6.30
CA ILE A 540 4.01 -28.78 -5.48
C ILE A 540 2.55 -28.42 -5.23
N LEU A 541 2.22 -28.20 -3.96
CA LEU A 541 0.90 -27.82 -3.52
C LEU A 541 0.96 -26.61 -2.61
N PHE A 542 0.32 -25.53 -3.02
CA PHE A 542 0.05 -24.35 -2.20
C PHE A 542 -1.44 -24.30 -1.89
N ILE A 543 -1.75 -24.17 -0.61
CA ILE A 543 -3.10 -23.90 -0.15
C ILE A 543 -3.03 -22.69 0.77
N VAL A 544 -3.73 -21.63 0.41
CA VAL A 544 -3.77 -20.38 1.17
C VAL A 544 -5.22 -20.06 1.48
N ASP A 545 -5.50 -19.68 2.73
CA ASP A 545 -6.83 -19.26 3.16
C ASP A 545 -7.90 -20.35 2.94
N LEU A 546 -7.88 -21.33 3.86
CA LEU A 546 -8.93 -22.32 4.04
C LEU A 546 -9.88 -21.89 5.16
N ALA A 547 -10.64 -20.83 4.93
CA ALA A 547 -11.44 -20.17 5.97
C ALA A 547 -12.36 -21.13 6.76
N CYS A 548 -13.16 -21.94 6.07
CA CYS A 548 -14.19 -22.79 6.68
C CYS A 548 -13.82 -24.29 6.73
N CYS A 549 -12.66 -24.67 6.20
CA CYS A 549 -12.32 -26.07 6.03
C CYS A 549 -11.94 -26.72 7.36
N THR A 550 -12.65 -27.77 7.75
CA THR A 550 -12.44 -28.41 9.07
C THR A 550 -11.43 -29.55 9.07
N GLN A 551 -11.01 -30.02 7.88
CA GLN A 551 -10.11 -31.17 7.73
C GLN A 551 -9.12 -30.95 6.59
N LEU A 552 -7.91 -31.49 6.73
CA LEU A 552 -6.94 -31.56 5.65
C LEU A 552 -7.29 -32.67 4.66
N PRO A 553 -7.00 -32.52 3.35
CA PRO A 553 -7.29 -33.56 2.38
C PRO A 553 -6.44 -34.82 2.59
N ASP A 554 -7.11 -35.94 2.86
CA ASP A 554 -6.50 -37.23 3.19
C ASP A 554 -5.88 -37.94 1.98
N GLY A 555 -6.31 -37.60 0.75
CA GLY A 555 -5.78 -38.18 -0.49
C GLY A 555 -4.36 -37.75 -0.81
N LEU A 556 -3.86 -36.66 -0.22
CA LEU A 556 -2.51 -36.14 -0.45
C LEU A 556 -1.41 -37.13 -0.05
N CYS A 557 -1.66 -37.97 0.96
CA CYS A 557 -0.69 -38.93 1.46
C CYS A 557 -0.28 -39.99 0.44
N ARG A 558 -1.09 -40.20 -0.61
CA ARG A 558 -0.86 -41.21 -1.67
C ARG A 558 -0.10 -40.66 -2.87
N LEU A 559 0.15 -39.34 -2.93
CA LEU A 559 0.73 -38.71 -4.13
C LEU A 559 2.22 -39.09 -4.26
N PRO A 560 2.63 -39.78 -5.34
CA PRO A 560 3.94 -40.43 -5.41
C PRO A 560 5.12 -39.47 -5.66
N TYR A 561 4.86 -38.27 -6.19
CA TYR A 561 5.89 -37.28 -6.53
C TYR A 561 5.75 -35.96 -5.78
N LEU A 562 4.89 -35.88 -4.78
CA LEU A 562 4.69 -34.65 -4.01
C LEU A 562 5.96 -34.34 -3.22
N GLU A 563 6.60 -33.21 -3.52
CA GLU A 563 7.89 -32.77 -3.00
C GLU A 563 7.74 -31.65 -1.96
N PHE A 564 6.75 -30.77 -2.16
CA PHE A 564 6.51 -29.61 -1.31
C PHE A 564 5.01 -29.40 -1.06
N ILE A 565 4.65 -29.16 0.20
CA ILE A 565 3.31 -28.75 0.62
C ILE A 565 3.43 -27.52 1.52
N GLN A 566 2.65 -26.49 1.22
CA GLN A 566 2.42 -25.36 2.12
C GLN A 566 0.93 -25.15 2.30
N ILE A 567 0.51 -25.12 3.57
CA ILE A 567 -0.84 -24.75 3.98
C ILE A 567 -0.72 -23.53 4.86
N ASN A 568 -1.28 -22.42 4.41
CA ASN A 568 -1.19 -21.13 5.06
C ASN A 568 -2.59 -20.59 5.37
N CYS A 569 -2.87 -20.33 6.64
CA CYS A 569 -4.13 -19.79 7.14
C CYS A 569 -5.30 -20.76 6.93
N ALA A 570 -5.55 -21.59 7.94
CA ALA A 570 -6.67 -22.53 7.96
C ALA A 570 -7.32 -22.52 9.36
N PRO A 571 -8.10 -21.48 9.69
CA PRO A 571 -8.54 -21.21 11.06
C PRO A 571 -9.60 -22.20 11.58
N ALA A 572 -10.30 -22.94 10.72
CA ALA A 572 -11.31 -23.92 11.15
C ALA A 572 -10.73 -25.30 11.50
N ILE A 573 -9.45 -25.55 11.23
CA ILE A 573 -8.79 -26.83 11.53
C ILE A 573 -8.38 -26.87 13.00
N LYS A 574 -9.00 -27.78 13.76
CA LYS A 574 -8.74 -27.97 15.20
C LYS A 574 -7.86 -29.18 15.50
N CYS A 575 -8.05 -30.26 14.75
CA CYS A 575 -7.35 -31.51 14.93
C CYS A 575 -6.89 -32.04 13.57
N VAL A 576 -5.67 -32.58 13.50
CA VAL A 576 -5.17 -33.34 12.35
C VAL A 576 -5.00 -34.78 12.81
N GLY A 577 -5.91 -35.66 12.37
CA GLY A 577 -5.94 -37.05 12.78
C GLY A 577 -5.12 -38.00 11.90
N PRO A 578 -5.10 -39.29 12.24
CA PRO A 578 -4.35 -40.31 11.52
C PRO A 578 -4.83 -40.51 10.07
N GLU A 579 -6.05 -40.10 9.73
CA GLU A 579 -6.58 -40.11 8.36
C GLU A 579 -5.72 -39.33 7.37
N PHE A 580 -4.99 -38.31 7.82
CA PHE A 580 -4.05 -37.57 6.98
C PHE A 580 -2.81 -38.40 6.62
N MET A 581 -2.51 -39.46 7.39
CA MET A 581 -1.37 -40.36 7.19
C MET A 581 -1.78 -41.77 6.72
N GLN A 582 -3.06 -42.14 6.94
CA GLN A 582 -3.57 -43.49 6.75
C GLN A 582 -4.64 -43.53 5.66
N SER A 583 -4.40 -44.37 4.66
CA SER A 583 -5.40 -44.72 3.66
C SER A 583 -6.44 -45.68 4.27
N ASN A 584 -7.71 -45.27 4.37
CA ASN A 584 -8.86 -46.08 4.79
C ASN A 584 -9.22 -47.24 3.81
N ASN A 585 -8.27 -48.14 3.53
CA ASN A 585 -8.51 -49.42 2.85
C ASN A 585 -8.15 -50.58 3.79
N HIS A 586 -8.83 -50.67 4.93
CA HIS A 586 -9.03 -51.94 5.61
C HIS A 586 -10.13 -52.67 4.81
N TYR A 587 -9.85 -53.77 4.11
CA TYR A 587 -10.04 -55.10 4.71
C TYR A 587 -9.18 -56.24 4.11
N ASN A 588 -8.30 -56.03 3.11
CA ASN A 588 -7.62 -57.18 2.43
C ASN A 588 -6.24 -56.87 1.80
N ALA A 589 -5.25 -56.37 2.55
CA ALA A 589 -3.88 -56.25 2.02
C ALA A 589 -2.82 -56.86 2.97
N ARG A 590 -1.95 -57.70 2.42
CA ARG A 590 -0.87 -58.39 3.15
C ARG A 590 0.14 -57.37 3.72
N PRO A 591 0.78 -57.65 4.88
CA PRO A 591 1.74 -56.73 5.53
C PRO A 591 3.00 -56.38 4.71
N ALA A 592 3.25 -57.04 3.59
CA ALA A 592 4.51 -56.95 2.84
C ALA A 592 4.55 -55.82 1.77
N GLN A 593 3.49 -55.03 1.61
CA GLN A 593 3.38 -53.99 0.56
C GLN A 593 2.78 -52.66 1.06
N MET A 594 3.04 -52.26 2.32
CA MET A 594 2.65 -50.92 2.77
C MET A 594 3.63 -49.89 2.20
N VAL A 595 3.16 -49.09 1.23
CA VAL A 595 3.88 -47.91 0.74
C VAL A 595 3.75 -46.81 1.79
N ALA A 596 4.87 -46.25 2.23
CA ALA A 596 4.87 -45.16 3.21
C ALA A 596 4.09 -43.95 2.66
N ALA A 597 3.29 -43.33 3.53
CA ALA A 597 2.59 -42.09 3.21
C ALA A 597 3.58 -40.96 2.92
N PHE A 598 3.26 -40.10 1.96
CA PHE A 598 4.12 -39.00 1.49
C PHE A 598 5.54 -39.46 1.10
N PRO A 599 5.67 -40.37 0.11
CA PRO A 599 6.92 -41.07 -0.17
C PRO A 599 8.06 -40.16 -0.67
N ARG A 600 7.76 -38.96 -1.19
CA ARG A 600 8.72 -38.02 -1.76
C ARG A 600 8.66 -36.61 -1.18
N LEU A 601 7.93 -36.40 -0.08
CA LEU A 601 7.78 -35.06 0.48
C LEU A 601 9.07 -34.63 1.17
N HIS A 602 9.72 -33.58 0.66
CA HIS A 602 10.99 -33.07 1.18
C HIS A 602 10.77 -31.95 2.20
N LYS A 603 9.73 -31.14 1.99
CA LYS A 603 9.46 -29.97 2.82
C LYS A 603 7.96 -29.77 3.02
N MET A 604 7.58 -29.49 4.25
CA MET A 604 6.19 -29.26 4.67
C MET A 604 6.11 -27.99 5.52
N GLU A 605 5.20 -27.10 5.18
CA GLU A 605 4.95 -25.86 5.90
C GLU A 605 3.47 -25.76 6.31
N LEU A 606 3.24 -25.64 7.62
CA LEU A 606 1.91 -25.42 8.20
C LEU A 606 1.95 -24.09 8.96
N ILE A 607 1.32 -23.07 8.37
CA ILE A 607 1.47 -21.67 8.76
C ILE A 607 0.09 -21.10 9.10
N ARG A 608 -0.06 -20.38 10.21
CA ARG A 608 -1.32 -19.73 10.64
C ARG A 608 -2.51 -20.70 10.77
N LEU A 609 -2.28 -21.89 11.29
CA LEU A 609 -3.34 -22.83 11.70
C LEU A 609 -3.78 -22.50 13.13
N VAL A 610 -4.45 -21.35 13.29
CA VAL A 610 -4.62 -20.66 14.57
C VAL A 610 -5.49 -21.37 15.61
N GLU A 611 -6.38 -22.28 15.20
CA GLU A 611 -7.19 -23.10 16.12
C GLU A 611 -6.69 -24.55 16.22
N TRP A 612 -5.55 -24.88 15.60
CA TRP A 612 -5.04 -26.25 15.58
C TRP A 612 -4.39 -26.61 16.91
N GLU A 613 -5.05 -27.49 17.67
CA GLU A 613 -4.64 -27.88 19.03
C GLU A 613 -4.01 -29.27 19.11
N GLU A 614 -4.43 -30.19 18.23
CA GLU A 614 -4.09 -31.62 18.32
C GLU A 614 -3.58 -32.18 17.00
N TRP A 615 -2.45 -32.89 17.05
CA TRP A 615 -1.90 -33.64 15.93
C TRP A 615 -1.68 -35.09 16.35
N ASP A 616 -2.58 -35.98 15.93
CA ASP A 616 -2.56 -37.39 16.30
C ASP A 616 -1.85 -38.22 15.23
N TRP A 617 -0.72 -38.83 15.60
CA TRP A 617 0.03 -39.73 14.73
C TRP A 617 0.86 -40.72 15.56
N GLU A 618 0.42 -41.99 15.50
CA GLU A 618 1.02 -43.14 16.18
C GLU A 618 2.39 -43.54 15.62
N GLU A 619 3.26 -44.10 16.47
CA GLU A 619 4.63 -44.51 16.12
C GLU A 619 4.71 -45.60 15.06
N GLN A 620 3.68 -46.45 14.89
CA GLN A 620 3.72 -47.57 13.96
C GLN A 620 3.40 -47.16 12.51
N VAL A 621 2.86 -45.95 12.29
CA VAL A 621 2.37 -45.48 10.99
C VAL A 621 3.53 -44.91 10.17
N GLN A 622 3.93 -45.62 9.11
CA GLN A 622 5.02 -45.18 8.23
C GLN A 622 4.59 -44.00 7.33
N ALA A 623 5.08 -42.81 7.66
CA ALA A 623 4.88 -41.59 6.87
C ALA A 623 6.17 -40.75 6.79
N PHE A 624 6.29 -39.94 5.74
CA PHE A 624 7.36 -38.97 5.51
C PHE A 624 8.79 -39.52 5.56
N PRO A 625 9.11 -40.58 4.79
CA PRO A 625 10.42 -41.23 4.83
C PRO A 625 11.59 -40.31 4.41
N VAL A 626 11.32 -39.26 3.63
CA VAL A 626 12.33 -38.35 3.07
C VAL A 626 12.12 -36.87 3.44
N LEU A 627 11.23 -36.58 4.40
CA LEU A 627 10.99 -35.21 4.86
C LEU A 627 12.24 -34.66 5.53
N GLN A 628 12.73 -33.52 5.04
CA GLN A 628 13.96 -32.88 5.50
C GLN A 628 13.66 -31.66 6.36
N VAL A 629 12.65 -30.87 5.97
CA VAL A 629 12.30 -29.60 6.62
C VAL A 629 10.82 -29.58 6.98
N LEU A 630 10.53 -29.33 8.25
CA LEU A 630 9.17 -29.06 8.74
C LEU A 630 9.14 -27.66 9.37
N THR A 631 8.17 -26.86 8.93
CA THR A 631 7.90 -25.52 9.48
C THR A 631 6.50 -25.51 10.09
N LEU A 632 6.42 -25.15 11.37
CA LEU A 632 5.17 -24.89 12.08
C LEU A 632 5.19 -23.42 12.52
N ASP A 633 4.25 -22.62 12.04
CA ASP A 633 4.18 -21.19 12.38
C ASP A 633 2.77 -20.80 12.81
N ARG A 634 2.65 -20.06 13.91
CA ARG A 634 1.39 -19.49 14.42
C ARG A 634 0.25 -20.51 14.53
N CYS A 635 0.40 -21.50 15.42
CA CYS A 635 -0.64 -22.49 15.77
C CYS A 635 -0.76 -22.70 17.29
N LYS A 636 -1.75 -23.48 17.74
CA LYS A 636 -2.03 -23.75 19.16
C LYS A 636 -1.68 -25.20 19.58
N LEU A 637 -0.72 -25.80 18.88
CA LEU A 637 -0.43 -27.22 19.02
C LEU A 637 0.15 -27.53 20.41
N LYS A 638 -0.49 -28.43 21.15
CA LYS A 638 -0.08 -28.79 22.52
C LYS A 638 1.17 -29.67 22.57
N CYS A 639 1.32 -30.58 21.62
CA CYS A 639 2.45 -31.49 21.50
C CYS A 639 2.70 -31.92 20.05
N LEU A 640 3.94 -32.28 19.75
CA LEU A 640 4.29 -32.93 18.48
C LEU A 640 4.00 -34.43 18.57
N PRO A 641 3.48 -35.06 17.50
CA PRO A 641 3.12 -36.47 17.54
C PRO A 641 4.36 -37.39 17.65
N PRO A 642 4.29 -38.49 18.43
CA PRO A 642 5.38 -39.46 18.53
C PRO A 642 5.78 -40.13 17.21
N GLY A 643 4.81 -40.30 16.29
CA GLY A 643 5.05 -40.79 14.94
C GLY A 643 6.06 -39.94 14.16
N LEU A 644 6.02 -38.61 14.31
CA LEU A 644 6.94 -37.69 13.63
C LEU A 644 8.38 -37.91 14.08
N ALA A 645 8.60 -38.04 15.38
CA ALA A 645 9.92 -38.30 15.96
C ALA A 645 10.50 -39.66 15.52
N SER A 646 9.66 -40.70 15.42
CA SER A 646 10.09 -42.09 15.16
C SER A 646 10.22 -42.44 13.67
N GLN A 647 9.36 -41.90 12.81
CA GLN A 647 9.24 -42.31 11.40
C GLN A 647 9.84 -41.31 10.41
N ALA A 648 9.88 -40.01 10.70
CA ALA A 648 10.47 -38.99 9.82
C ALA A 648 12.01 -38.98 9.91
N ARG A 649 12.65 -40.11 9.57
CA ARG A 649 14.09 -40.38 9.80
C ARG A 649 15.04 -39.48 9.02
N ALA A 650 14.54 -38.78 7.99
CA ALA A 650 15.31 -37.82 7.20
C ALA A 650 15.19 -36.38 7.73
N LEU A 651 14.34 -36.12 8.74
CA LEU A 651 14.05 -34.79 9.24
C LEU A 651 15.31 -34.21 9.88
N ASN A 652 15.88 -33.21 9.22
CA ASN A 652 17.14 -32.59 9.61
C ASN A 652 16.95 -31.17 10.14
N LYS A 653 15.88 -30.48 9.73
CA LYS A 653 15.57 -29.12 10.17
C LYS A 653 14.11 -29.00 10.60
N LEU A 654 13.92 -28.43 11.77
CA LEU A 654 12.60 -28.13 12.35
C LEU A 654 12.58 -26.64 12.71
N ILE A 655 11.57 -25.93 12.20
CA ILE A 655 11.33 -24.51 12.48
C ILE A 655 9.97 -24.42 13.18
N ILE A 656 9.94 -23.86 14.39
CA ILE A 656 8.72 -23.69 15.16
C ILE A 656 8.67 -22.24 15.64
N SER A 657 7.67 -21.50 15.17
CA SER A 657 7.55 -20.06 15.41
C SER A 657 6.14 -19.72 15.90
N TYR A 658 6.03 -18.88 16.95
CA TYR A 658 4.75 -18.40 17.48
C TYR A 658 3.75 -19.51 17.85
N VAL A 659 4.20 -20.68 18.30
CA VAL A 659 3.31 -21.79 18.69
C VAL A 659 2.90 -21.65 20.16
N GLN A 660 1.60 -21.57 20.39
CA GLN A 660 0.99 -21.44 21.71
C GLN A 660 0.66 -22.83 22.28
N GLY A 661 0.95 -23.06 23.57
CA GLY A 661 0.62 -24.31 24.25
C GLY A 661 1.60 -25.48 24.06
N LEU A 662 2.63 -25.36 23.22
CA LEU A 662 3.65 -26.40 23.04
C LEU A 662 4.59 -26.45 24.26
N ILE A 663 4.51 -27.53 25.06
CA ILE A 663 5.25 -27.64 26.34
C ILE A 663 6.66 -28.21 26.16
N SER A 664 6.82 -29.22 25.29
CA SER A 664 8.10 -29.90 25.11
C SER A 664 8.38 -30.39 23.69
N ILE A 665 9.66 -30.48 23.35
CA ILE A 665 10.17 -31.08 22.10
C ILE A 665 11.15 -32.18 22.48
N GLU A 666 10.78 -33.43 22.21
CA GLU A 666 11.51 -34.60 22.69
C GLU A 666 11.70 -35.66 21.59
N ASN A 667 12.80 -36.41 21.68
CA ASN A 667 13.02 -37.67 20.95
C ASN A 667 13.18 -37.56 19.42
N PHE A 668 13.85 -36.53 18.88
CA PHE A 668 14.17 -36.45 17.44
C PHE A 668 15.63 -36.84 17.14
N PRO A 669 15.92 -38.11 16.78
CA PRO A 669 17.29 -38.60 16.62
C PRO A 669 17.99 -38.13 15.34
N SER A 670 17.24 -37.73 14.32
CA SER A 670 17.76 -37.28 13.02
C SER A 670 18.00 -35.77 12.94
N LEU A 671 17.45 -34.99 13.86
CA LEU A 671 17.40 -33.53 13.80
C LEU A 671 18.81 -32.93 13.96
N VAL A 672 19.17 -32.03 13.06
CA VAL A 672 20.49 -31.36 12.98
C VAL A 672 20.37 -29.87 13.31
N GLU A 673 19.28 -29.23 12.89
CA GLU A 673 19.00 -27.82 13.09
C GLU A 673 17.59 -27.63 13.67
N LEU A 674 17.50 -26.88 14.76
CA LEU A 674 16.24 -26.51 15.40
C LEU A 674 16.22 -24.98 15.55
N ASP A 675 15.23 -24.35 14.93
CA ASP A 675 14.98 -22.92 15.03
C ASP A 675 13.66 -22.70 15.79
N LEU A 676 13.73 -22.00 16.92
CA LEU A 676 12.62 -21.68 17.81
C LEU A 676 12.49 -20.18 17.93
N ASP A 677 11.30 -19.66 17.70
CA ASP A 677 11.01 -18.22 17.72
C ASP A 677 9.66 -17.96 18.41
N GLU A 678 9.65 -17.10 19.43
CA GLU A 678 8.45 -16.68 20.19
C GLU A 678 7.53 -17.83 20.67
N ASN A 679 8.11 -18.95 21.15
CA ASN A 679 7.35 -20.07 21.73
C ASN A 679 7.23 -19.92 23.26
N LEU A 680 6.26 -19.10 23.68
CA LEU A 680 6.14 -18.62 25.06
C LEU A 680 5.86 -19.70 26.12
N ASP A 681 5.32 -20.86 25.71
CA ASP A 681 4.94 -21.96 26.61
C ASP A 681 5.97 -23.11 26.65
N LEU A 682 7.00 -23.07 25.80
CA LEU A 682 7.98 -24.14 25.71
C LEU A 682 8.85 -24.20 26.96
N GLU A 683 8.78 -25.31 27.69
CA GLU A 683 9.50 -25.49 28.96
C GLU A 683 10.74 -26.40 28.84
N ARG A 684 10.71 -27.39 27.93
CA ARG A 684 11.70 -28.48 27.89
C ARG A 684 12.07 -28.90 26.47
N ILE A 685 13.36 -29.08 26.22
CA ILE A 685 13.90 -29.71 25.00
C ILE A 685 14.81 -30.86 25.43
N THR A 686 14.49 -32.09 25.01
CA THR A 686 15.25 -33.27 25.44
C THR A 686 15.53 -34.27 24.32
N ASN A 687 16.63 -35.00 24.44
CA ASN A 687 16.97 -36.15 23.59
C ASN A 687 17.03 -35.84 22.08
N LEU A 688 17.92 -34.91 21.69
CA LEU A 688 18.22 -34.57 20.29
C LEU A 688 19.71 -34.87 19.99
N PRO A 689 20.10 -36.15 19.86
CA PRO A 689 21.49 -36.58 19.88
C PRO A 689 22.36 -36.06 18.73
N ARG A 690 21.75 -35.70 17.59
CA ARG A 690 22.45 -35.20 16.39
C ARG A 690 22.35 -33.69 16.19
N LEU A 691 21.69 -32.96 17.11
CA LEU A 691 21.48 -31.54 16.99
C LEU A 691 22.82 -30.79 17.00
N GLN A 692 23.13 -30.07 15.93
CA GLN A 692 24.38 -29.32 15.78
C GLN A 692 24.15 -27.81 15.92
N LYS A 693 22.99 -27.31 15.48
CA LYS A 693 22.61 -25.90 15.54
C LYS A 693 21.27 -25.75 16.24
N LEU A 694 21.23 -24.90 17.25
CA LEU A 694 20.02 -24.52 17.97
C LEU A 694 19.91 -22.99 17.98
N THR A 695 18.79 -22.48 17.47
CA THR A 695 18.43 -21.06 17.53
C THR A 695 17.21 -20.94 18.43
N ILE A 696 17.29 -20.05 19.43
CA ILE A 696 16.20 -19.77 20.36
C ILE A 696 16.03 -18.26 20.42
N GLU A 697 14.89 -17.78 19.98
CA GLU A 697 14.47 -16.38 20.00
C GLU A 697 13.22 -16.26 20.88
N ASP A 698 13.27 -15.38 21.89
CA ASP A 698 12.14 -15.00 22.74
C ASP A 698 11.29 -16.19 23.31
N CYS A 699 11.97 -17.20 23.88
CA CYS A 699 11.35 -18.36 24.53
C CYS A 699 11.57 -18.36 26.07
N PRO A 700 10.86 -17.52 26.85
CA PRO A 700 11.21 -17.20 28.25
C PRO A 700 10.97 -18.34 29.25
N LYS A 701 10.08 -19.29 28.97
CA LYS A 701 9.77 -20.40 29.89
C LYS A 701 10.70 -21.60 29.76
N LEU A 702 11.61 -21.63 28.78
CA LEU A 702 12.50 -22.76 28.55
C LEU A 702 13.49 -22.91 29.71
N LYS A 703 13.37 -24.01 30.46
CA LYS A 703 14.18 -24.28 31.66
C LYS A 703 15.11 -25.48 31.50
N VAL A 704 14.77 -26.43 30.63
CA VAL A 704 15.49 -27.69 30.49
C VAL A 704 15.95 -27.88 29.06
N LEU A 705 17.26 -28.08 28.88
CA LEU A 705 17.89 -28.46 27.62
C LEU A 705 18.90 -29.58 27.89
N GLU A 706 18.51 -30.82 27.59
CA GLU A 706 19.28 -32.02 27.94
C GLU A 706 19.34 -33.02 26.77
N GLY A 707 20.35 -33.91 26.77
CA GLY A 707 20.47 -34.92 25.72
C GLY A 707 20.83 -34.37 24.33
N VAL A 708 21.62 -33.28 24.28
CA VAL A 708 22.12 -32.62 23.05
C VAL A 708 23.66 -32.68 22.90
N PRO A 709 24.29 -33.88 22.93
CA PRO A 709 25.74 -34.03 22.99
C PRO A 709 26.49 -33.53 21.75
N ALA A 710 25.83 -33.41 20.60
CA ALA A 710 26.43 -32.98 19.34
C ALA A 710 26.36 -31.46 19.10
N LEU A 711 25.80 -30.68 20.04
CA LEU A 711 25.53 -29.25 19.85
C LEU A 711 26.84 -28.47 19.61
N GLN A 712 26.95 -27.83 18.44
CA GLN A 712 28.13 -27.05 18.07
C GLN A 712 27.89 -25.55 18.14
N ARG A 713 26.69 -25.11 17.76
CA ARG A 713 26.30 -23.69 17.71
C ARG A 713 24.97 -23.50 18.44
N LEU A 714 24.98 -22.60 19.40
CA LEU A 714 23.79 -22.13 20.10
C LEU A 714 23.65 -20.63 19.84
N MET A 715 22.48 -20.20 19.39
CA MET A 715 22.13 -18.78 19.24
C MET A 715 20.94 -18.50 20.15
N LEU A 716 21.13 -17.54 21.07
CA LEU A 716 20.11 -17.11 22.03
C LEU A 716 19.83 -15.62 21.79
N THR A 717 18.62 -15.31 21.38
CA THR A 717 18.17 -13.93 21.18
C THR A 717 17.01 -13.67 22.12
N ASP A 718 17.21 -12.78 23.08
CA ASP A 718 16.13 -12.26 23.92
C ASP A 718 16.58 -10.89 24.40
N LYS A 719 15.97 -9.84 23.83
CA LYS A 719 16.34 -8.46 24.11
C LYS A 719 16.05 -8.05 25.54
N ASP A 720 15.27 -8.86 26.27
CA ASP A 720 14.90 -8.66 27.66
C ASP A 720 15.66 -9.56 28.65
N MET A 721 16.52 -10.45 28.15
CA MET A 721 17.30 -11.39 28.96
C MET A 721 18.25 -10.68 29.94
N GLU A 722 18.02 -10.89 31.24
CA GLU A 722 18.84 -10.31 32.32
C GLU A 722 19.91 -11.28 32.86
N THR A 723 19.71 -12.59 32.74
CA THR A 723 20.66 -13.62 33.19
C THR A 723 20.72 -14.77 32.18
N LEU A 724 21.86 -15.46 32.07
CA LEU A 724 21.94 -16.64 31.21
C LEU A 724 21.10 -17.79 31.80
N PRO A 725 20.43 -18.58 30.95
CA PRO A 725 19.62 -19.71 31.39
C PRO A 725 20.41 -20.75 32.20
N ILE A 726 19.75 -21.38 33.17
CA ILE A 726 20.39 -22.35 34.09
C ILE A 726 20.94 -23.57 33.34
N TYR A 727 20.24 -24.03 32.28
CA TYR A 727 20.65 -25.18 31.49
C TYR A 727 22.00 -24.99 30.76
N MET A 728 22.50 -23.75 30.65
CA MET A 728 23.82 -23.46 30.08
C MET A 728 24.95 -24.22 30.80
N GLY A 729 24.80 -24.49 32.10
CA GLY A 729 25.78 -25.28 32.85
C GLY A 729 25.83 -26.77 32.49
N GLY A 730 24.77 -27.30 31.84
CA GLY A 730 24.63 -28.71 31.48
C GLY A 730 24.97 -29.02 30.01
N ILE A 731 25.21 -28.01 29.19
CA ILE A 731 25.54 -28.14 27.77
C ILE A 731 26.96 -27.64 27.50
N ASN A 732 27.53 -27.96 26.32
CA ASN A 732 28.89 -27.53 25.97
C ASN A 732 29.04 -27.21 24.48
N PRO A 733 28.38 -26.14 23.98
CA PRO A 733 28.51 -25.73 22.59
C PRO A 733 29.93 -25.21 22.27
N ARG A 734 30.37 -25.36 21.01
CA ARG A 734 31.63 -24.75 20.55
C ARG A 734 31.52 -23.25 20.35
N HIS A 735 30.36 -22.80 19.88
CA HIS A 735 30.05 -21.41 19.58
C HIS A 735 28.71 -21.03 20.23
N LEU A 736 28.73 -19.94 21.00
CA LEU A 736 27.55 -19.30 21.56
C LEU A 736 27.43 -17.90 20.95
N GLU A 737 26.29 -17.59 20.34
CA GLU A 737 25.91 -16.23 19.97
C GLU A 737 24.75 -15.79 20.86
N LEU A 738 24.84 -14.60 21.44
CA LEU A 738 23.86 -14.05 22.38
C LEU A 738 23.47 -12.63 21.94
N CYS A 739 22.19 -12.35 21.88
CA CYS A 739 21.65 -10.99 21.77
C CYS A 739 20.80 -10.73 23.01
N CYS A 740 21.23 -9.82 23.89
CA CYS A 740 20.65 -9.63 25.22
C CYS A 740 20.55 -8.16 25.67
N ARG A 741 19.94 -7.91 26.84
CA ARG A 741 20.01 -6.59 27.51
C ARG A 741 21.45 -6.21 27.80
N LEU A 742 21.73 -4.91 27.76
CA LEU A 742 23.04 -4.35 28.10
C LEU A 742 23.50 -4.75 29.52
N ALA A 743 22.56 -4.95 30.47
CA ALA A 743 22.87 -5.40 31.82
C ALA A 743 23.49 -6.80 31.86
N LEU A 744 22.92 -7.76 31.13
CA LEU A 744 23.48 -9.11 31.01
C LEU A 744 24.82 -9.06 30.25
N LEU A 745 24.89 -8.28 29.17
CA LEU A 745 26.13 -8.11 28.42
C LEU A 745 27.26 -7.57 29.31
N ALA A 746 26.97 -6.60 30.18
CA ALA A 746 27.91 -6.07 31.16
C ALA A 746 28.33 -7.11 32.21
N SER A 747 27.41 -7.98 32.65
CA SER A 747 27.72 -9.10 33.54
C SER A 747 28.64 -10.13 32.87
N ILE A 748 28.49 -10.37 31.57
CA ILE A 748 29.40 -11.24 30.78
C ILE A 748 30.75 -10.54 30.57
N ALA A 749 30.76 -9.22 30.34
CA ALA A 749 31.98 -8.41 30.22
C ALA A 749 32.83 -8.41 31.51
N ALA A 750 32.22 -8.67 32.67
CA ALA A 750 32.91 -8.88 33.95
C ALA A 750 33.85 -10.09 33.97
N GLY A 751 33.76 -10.98 32.97
CA GLY A 751 34.67 -12.09 32.79
C GLY A 751 34.73 -12.98 34.04
N GLN A 752 35.95 -13.31 34.50
CA GLN A 752 36.17 -14.19 35.66
C GLN A 752 35.59 -13.66 36.98
N SER A 753 35.27 -12.37 37.06
CA SER A 753 34.67 -11.72 38.23
C SER A 753 33.15 -11.57 38.14
N GLY A 754 32.54 -12.00 37.02
CA GLY A 754 31.11 -11.86 36.74
C GLY A 754 30.25 -13.00 37.29
N LEU A 755 29.01 -12.69 37.68
CA LEU A 755 28.03 -13.66 38.21
C LEU A 755 27.66 -14.75 37.19
N GLU A 756 27.84 -14.48 35.90
CA GLU A 756 27.47 -15.38 34.80
C GLU A 756 28.64 -16.26 34.32
N TRP A 757 29.86 -16.06 34.85
CA TRP A 757 31.09 -16.71 34.37
C TRP A 757 31.00 -18.24 34.33
N ASP A 758 30.49 -18.85 35.39
CA ASP A 758 30.41 -20.31 35.50
C ASP A 758 29.49 -20.95 34.45
N LYS A 759 28.55 -20.19 33.90
CA LYS A 759 27.58 -20.66 32.91
C LYS A 759 28.15 -20.70 31.48
N PHE A 760 29.23 -19.96 31.16
CA PHE A 760 29.79 -19.93 29.80
C PHE A 760 31.30 -20.18 29.70
N ARG A 761 32.04 -20.24 30.82
CA ARG A 761 33.52 -20.44 30.81
C ARG A 761 34.00 -21.66 30.02
N HIS A 762 33.17 -22.70 29.91
CA HIS A 762 33.49 -23.94 29.21
C HIS A 762 33.31 -23.84 27.68
N VAL A 763 32.57 -22.83 27.19
CA VAL A 763 32.28 -22.60 25.77
C VAL A 763 33.54 -22.11 25.05
N GLY A 764 33.84 -22.66 23.87
CA GLY A 764 35.05 -22.32 23.11
C GLY A 764 35.10 -20.87 22.61
N HIS A 765 33.98 -20.42 22.03
CA HIS A 765 33.82 -19.07 21.47
C HIS A 765 32.45 -18.50 21.86
N VAL A 766 32.42 -17.31 22.45
CA VAL A 766 31.18 -16.58 22.77
C VAL A 766 31.19 -15.23 22.06
N LYS A 767 30.09 -14.92 21.38
CA LYS A 767 29.82 -13.60 20.81
C LYS A 767 28.53 -13.10 21.42
N ALA A 768 28.63 -12.12 22.30
CA ALA A 768 27.45 -11.50 22.89
C ALA A 768 27.30 -10.07 22.38
N TYR A 769 26.07 -9.68 22.11
CA TYR A 769 25.71 -8.39 21.56
C TYR A 769 24.56 -7.77 22.35
N ALA A 770 24.57 -6.45 22.46
CA ALA A 770 23.40 -5.69 22.89
C ALA A 770 23.19 -4.51 21.92
N GLY A 771 21.94 -4.34 21.54
CA GLY A 771 21.51 -3.32 20.58
C GLY A 771 21.21 -1.98 21.24
N GLU A 772 21.45 -0.91 20.49
CA GLU A 772 21.00 0.46 20.77
C GLU A 772 21.15 1.25 19.46
N GLY A 773 20.24 2.15 19.10
CA GLY A 773 20.46 2.98 17.90
C GLY A 773 20.00 2.35 16.58
N GLY A 774 19.14 1.32 16.59
CA GLY A 774 18.92 0.45 15.42
C GLY A 774 20.14 -0.42 15.02
N ASN A 775 21.26 -0.32 15.75
CA ASN A 775 22.42 -1.19 15.58
C ASN A 775 22.38 -2.33 16.61
N SER A 776 21.95 -3.52 16.17
CA SER A 776 21.82 -4.71 17.02
C SER A 776 23.15 -5.23 17.60
N ARG A 777 24.28 -4.74 17.11
CA ARG A 777 25.64 -5.14 17.54
C ARG A 777 26.48 -3.96 18.05
N LYS A 778 25.85 -2.86 18.50
CA LYS A 778 26.55 -1.67 19.01
C LYS A 778 27.49 -2.01 20.16
N TRP A 779 26.98 -2.75 21.14
CA TRP A 779 27.76 -3.23 22.27
C TRP A 779 28.07 -4.70 22.06
N TYR A 780 29.30 -5.10 22.39
CA TYR A 780 29.72 -6.48 22.20
C TYR A 780 30.67 -6.98 23.29
N VAL A 781 30.66 -8.29 23.46
CA VAL A 781 31.67 -9.06 24.17
C VAL A 781 32.06 -10.25 23.29
N LEU A 782 33.34 -10.34 22.96
CA LEU A 782 33.92 -11.46 22.24
C LEU A 782 34.84 -12.22 23.20
N TYR A 783 34.55 -13.49 23.43
CA TYR A 783 35.32 -14.35 24.30
C TYR A 783 35.85 -15.59 23.56
N THR A 784 37.11 -15.92 23.80
CA THR A 784 37.72 -17.18 23.39
C THR A 784 38.38 -17.87 24.58
N ALA A 785 38.11 -19.16 24.77
CA ALA A 785 38.62 -19.89 25.92
C ALA A 785 40.13 -20.24 25.83
N LYS A 786 40.65 -20.50 24.61
CA LYS A 786 42.04 -20.97 24.39
C LYS A 786 42.67 -20.36 23.12
N PRO A 787 43.63 -19.41 23.24
CA PRO A 787 44.05 -18.73 24.47
C PRO A 787 42.90 -17.87 25.04
N TYR A 788 42.92 -17.62 26.36
CA TYR A 788 41.94 -16.75 27.00
C TYR A 788 42.03 -15.35 26.40
N ASN A 789 40.95 -14.88 25.79
CA ASN A 789 40.81 -13.51 25.31
C ASN A 789 39.37 -13.05 25.57
N LEU A 790 39.21 -11.85 26.12
CA LEU A 790 37.92 -11.22 26.37
C LEU A 790 38.01 -9.77 25.87
N GLU A 791 37.39 -9.53 24.72
CA GLU A 791 37.35 -8.22 24.07
C GLU A 791 35.95 -7.64 24.22
N THR A 792 35.84 -6.40 24.70
CA THR A 792 34.55 -5.73 24.88
C THR A 792 34.69 -4.22 24.78
N ASN A 793 33.63 -3.57 24.31
CA ASN A 793 33.48 -2.11 24.33
C ASN A 793 32.53 -1.62 25.44
N VAL A 794 32.16 -2.47 26.40
CA VAL A 794 31.29 -2.15 27.55
C VAL A 794 32.14 -1.66 28.74
N SER A 795 31.84 -0.49 29.31
CA SER A 795 32.57 0.08 30.46
C SER A 795 31.89 -0.21 31.80
N PHE A 796 32.67 -0.58 32.83
CA PHE A 796 32.18 -0.88 34.19
C PHE A 796 31.64 0.34 34.96
N SER A 797 31.96 1.57 34.53
CA SER A 797 31.48 2.81 35.18
C SER A 797 29.97 3.04 35.02
N PHE A 798 29.29 2.26 34.17
CA PHE A 798 27.86 2.39 33.88
C PHE A 798 26.94 1.90 35.03
N MET A 799 27.46 1.19 36.03
CA MET A 799 26.65 0.49 37.04
C MET A 799 26.34 1.30 38.34
N SER A 800 26.43 2.63 38.35
CA SER A 800 26.25 3.42 39.60
C SER A 800 25.32 4.65 39.48
N ARG A 801 24.06 4.46 39.95
CA ARG A 801 23.08 5.39 40.61
C ARG A 801 22.41 6.59 39.89
N GLY A 802 21.09 6.42 39.63
CA GLY A 802 19.96 7.28 39.18
C GLY A 802 19.79 8.74 39.68
N THR A 803 19.11 9.60 38.92
CA THR A 803 18.86 11.06 39.18
C THR A 803 17.57 11.32 39.96
N LEU A 804 16.71 10.30 40.04
CA LEU A 804 15.47 10.32 40.82
C LEU A 804 15.69 10.41 42.34
N SER A 805 16.92 10.23 42.84
CA SER A 805 17.23 10.36 44.27
C SER A 805 17.08 11.80 44.79
N TYR A 806 16.98 12.81 43.92
CA TYR A 806 16.73 14.20 44.32
C TYR A 806 15.25 14.49 44.64
N PHE A 807 14.33 13.60 44.22
CA PHE A 807 12.88 13.79 44.30
C PHE A 807 12.18 12.68 45.10
N GLU A 808 12.81 12.15 46.16
CA GLU A 808 12.23 11.11 47.01
C GLU A 808 10.92 11.54 47.70
N ASP A 809 10.70 12.85 47.87
CA ASP A 809 9.46 13.42 48.38
C ASP A 809 8.36 13.48 47.30
N ALA A 810 7.25 12.77 47.55
CA ALA A 810 6.08 12.70 46.67
C ALA A 810 5.40 14.06 46.45
N GLN A 811 5.36 14.95 47.46
CA GLN A 811 4.73 16.27 47.34
C GLN A 811 5.55 17.18 46.40
N ARG A 812 6.87 17.09 46.50
CA ARG A 812 7.80 17.85 45.65
C ARG A 812 7.79 17.35 44.21
N PHE A 813 7.65 16.04 43.99
CA PHE A 813 7.51 15.47 42.66
C PHE A 813 6.26 15.99 41.94
N GLN A 814 5.11 15.94 42.62
CA GLN A 814 3.84 16.41 42.06
C GLN A 814 3.84 17.94 41.82
N PHE A 815 4.51 18.71 42.68
CA PHE A 815 4.68 20.16 42.47
C PHE A 815 5.54 20.50 41.23
N VAL A 816 6.56 19.68 40.93
CA VAL A 816 7.52 19.95 39.84
C VAL A 816 7.00 19.49 38.48
N PHE A 817 6.34 18.33 38.42
CA PHE A 817 5.87 17.73 37.17
C PHE A 817 4.35 17.86 36.95
N LYS A 818 3.61 18.45 37.90
CA LYS A 818 2.15 18.62 37.85
C LYS A 818 1.39 17.32 37.52
N MET A 819 1.93 16.16 37.90
CA MET A 819 1.37 14.83 37.67
C MET A 819 1.81 13.85 38.78
N THR A 820 1.12 12.72 38.92
CA THR A 820 1.46 11.67 39.90
C THR A 820 2.64 10.82 39.41
N ARG A 821 3.21 10.00 40.31
CA ARG A 821 4.30 9.08 39.96
C ARG A 821 3.81 7.94 39.06
N GLU A 822 2.54 7.58 39.21
CA GLU A 822 1.84 6.60 38.39
C GLU A 822 1.69 7.12 36.96
N THR A 823 1.22 8.36 36.79
CA THR A 823 1.14 9.03 35.47
C THR A 823 2.53 9.15 34.84
N PHE A 824 3.55 9.52 35.61
CA PHE A 824 4.92 9.60 35.10
C PHE A 824 5.46 8.24 34.66
N SER A 825 5.16 7.18 35.41
CA SER A 825 5.57 5.81 35.08
C SER A 825 4.88 5.32 33.81
N TYR A 826 3.60 5.65 33.64
CA TYR A 826 2.85 5.38 32.41
C TYR A 826 3.48 6.08 31.21
N ILE A 827 3.81 7.38 31.33
CA ILE A 827 4.49 8.12 30.27
C ILE A 827 5.84 7.45 29.93
N CYS A 828 6.61 7.03 30.94
CA CYS A 828 7.86 6.31 30.71
C CYS A 828 7.66 4.98 29.97
N SER A 829 6.62 4.20 30.28
CA SER A 829 6.29 2.98 29.53
C SER A 829 5.82 3.29 28.11
N LEU A 830 5.08 4.37 27.91
CA LEU A 830 4.55 4.77 26.61
C LEU A 830 5.66 5.18 25.65
N VAL A 831 6.69 5.88 26.15
CA VAL A 831 7.86 6.29 25.35
C VAL A 831 9.02 5.31 25.42
N MET A 832 8.78 4.06 25.87
CA MET A 832 9.81 3.03 26.02
C MET A 832 10.27 2.44 24.66
N GLU A 833 9.63 2.83 23.56
CA GLU A 833 9.90 2.46 22.15
C GLU A 833 11.28 2.94 21.60
N PRO A 834 11.74 2.42 20.44
CA PRO A 834 13.10 2.60 19.91
C PRO A 834 13.58 4.06 19.78
N SER A 835 12.65 5.00 19.55
CA SER A 835 12.95 6.43 19.34
C SER A 835 13.63 7.11 20.54
N MET A 836 13.37 6.64 21.78
CA MET A 836 14.03 7.12 23.00
C MET A 836 15.13 6.16 23.50
N GLN A 837 15.21 4.93 22.97
CA GLN A 837 16.25 3.96 23.30
C GLN A 837 17.61 4.30 22.66
N ASP A 838 17.61 4.98 21.51
CA ASP A 838 18.80 5.37 20.74
C ASP A 838 19.67 6.47 21.40
N MET A 839 19.23 6.99 22.55
CA MET A 839 19.82 8.14 23.25
C MET A 839 20.69 7.73 24.46
N ASN A 840 21.22 6.50 24.56
CA ASN A 840 22.03 6.08 25.73
C ASN A 840 23.48 6.60 25.66
N SER A 841 23.83 7.43 24.67
CA SER A 841 25.09 8.20 24.63
C SER A 841 25.05 9.52 25.43
N TYR A 842 23.86 9.98 25.85
CA TYR A 842 23.73 11.24 26.57
C TYR A 842 23.99 11.07 28.06
N THR A 843 24.85 11.94 28.59
CA THR A 843 25.27 11.91 29.99
C THR A 843 24.88 13.17 30.76
N PHE A 844 24.76 13.02 32.06
CA PHE A 844 24.92 14.11 33.02
C PHE A 844 26.29 14.79 32.84
N VAL A 845 26.41 16.02 33.36
CA VAL A 845 27.69 16.76 33.37
C VAL A 845 28.81 15.97 34.10
N ASN A 846 28.44 15.08 35.02
CA ASN A 846 29.37 14.21 35.75
C ASN A 846 29.76 12.91 34.99
N GLY A 847 29.32 12.72 33.74
CA GLY A 847 29.67 11.58 32.89
C GLY A 847 28.79 10.33 33.06
N ARG A 848 27.78 10.36 33.93
CA ARG A 848 26.82 9.26 34.09
C ARG A 848 25.76 9.28 32.98
N VAL A 849 25.39 8.12 32.44
CA VAL A 849 24.34 8.02 31.40
C VAL A 849 22.94 8.29 31.98
N LEU A 850 22.15 9.05 31.21
CA LEU A 850 20.75 9.34 31.49
C LEU A 850 19.89 8.07 31.26
N SER A 851 19.21 7.59 32.31
CA SER A 851 18.21 6.52 32.15
C SER A 851 16.96 7.02 31.41
N LEU A 852 16.06 6.11 30.98
CA LEU A 852 14.79 6.50 30.35
C LEU A 852 13.98 7.47 31.23
N GLN A 853 13.86 7.16 32.52
CA GLN A 853 13.16 8.01 33.48
C GLN A 853 13.86 9.36 33.64
N ASP A 854 15.20 9.38 33.65
CA ASP A 854 15.95 10.63 33.71
C ASP A 854 15.70 11.49 32.45
N ARG A 855 15.68 10.89 31.26
CA ARG A 855 15.41 11.57 29.98
C ARG A 855 14.00 12.15 29.93
N VAL A 856 13.00 11.38 30.36
CA VAL A 856 11.61 11.84 30.45
C VAL A 856 11.48 12.99 31.45
N ALA A 857 12.15 12.92 32.60
CA ALA A 857 12.16 14.00 33.58
C ALA A 857 12.80 15.30 33.02
N VAL A 858 13.92 15.20 32.27
CA VAL A 858 14.54 16.36 31.62
C VAL A 858 13.60 16.99 30.60
N ALA A 859 12.96 16.17 29.76
CA ALA A 859 12.03 16.65 28.73
C ALA A 859 10.80 17.33 29.33
N LEU A 860 10.15 16.70 30.32
CA LEU A 860 8.98 17.26 31.00
C LEU A 860 9.33 18.55 31.75
N ARG A 861 10.47 18.59 32.44
CA ARG A 861 10.92 19.81 33.14
C ARG A 861 11.09 20.98 32.17
N ARG A 862 11.53 20.70 30.96
CA ARG A 862 11.71 21.70 29.90
C ARG A 862 10.38 22.17 29.31
N LEU A 863 9.41 21.28 29.08
CA LEU A 863 8.08 21.65 28.58
C LEU A 863 7.26 22.46 29.61
N HIS A 864 7.45 22.21 30.91
CA HIS A 864 6.80 22.96 32.00
C HIS A 864 7.43 24.33 32.28
N SER A 865 8.65 24.61 31.80
CA SER A 865 9.38 25.83 32.11
C SER A 865 9.29 26.88 31.00
N SER A 866 9.34 28.15 31.38
CA SER A 866 9.54 29.30 30.49
C SER A 866 10.98 29.81 30.51
N GLU A 867 11.89 29.12 31.20
CA GLU A 867 13.29 29.51 31.36
C GLU A 867 14.18 29.04 30.18
N PRO A 868 15.31 29.72 29.89
CA PRO A 868 16.27 29.29 28.87
C PRO A 868 16.83 27.88 29.07
N THR A 869 17.12 27.18 27.96
CA THR A 869 17.54 25.75 27.98
C THR A 869 18.83 25.52 28.78
N GLY A 870 19.78 26.46 28.78
CA GLY A 870 20.97 26.38 29.64
C GLY A 870 20.69 26.41 31.14
N ILE A 871 19.67 27.16 31.58
CA ILE A 871 19.25 27.21 33.00
C ILE A 871 18.52 25.92 33.39
N VAL A 872 17.61 25.46 32.52
CA VAL A 872 16.88 24.20 32.72
C VAL A 872 17.87 23.02 32.77
N GLY A 873 18.79 22.91 31.81
CA GLY A 873 19.82 21.86 31.77
C GLY A 873 20.69 21.86 33.03
N SER A 874 21.14 23.05 33.48
CA SER A 874 21.92 23.17 34.72
C SER A 874 21.13 22.72 35.96
N SER A 875 19.81 23.00 36.00
CA SER A 875 18.94 22.63 37.13
C SER A 875 18.71 21.12 37.28
N VAL A 876 18.84 20.37 36.18
CA VAL A 876 18.71 18.90 36.14
C VAL A 876 20.06 18.18 35.91
N GLY A 877 21.17 18.93 35.92
CA GLY A 877 22.52 18.37 35.84
C GLY A 877 22.97 17.89 34.46
N VAL A 878 22.39 18.39 33.36
CA VAL A 878 22.76 18.06 31.97
C VAL A 878 23.18 19.30 31.19
N ASN A 879 23.97 19.13 30.12
CA ASN A 879 24.32 20.23 29.23
C ASN A 879 23.11 20.73 28.43
N GLU A 880 23.16 22.00 28.00
CA GLU A 880 22.09 22.64 27.21
C GLU A 880 21.75 21.85 25.93
N SER A 881 22.76 21.37 25.20
CA SER A 881 22.58 20.54 24.01
C SER A 881 21.89 19.20 24.31
N THR A 882 22.24 18.57 25.43
CA THR A 882 21.62 17.32 25.90
C THR A 882 20.16 17.55 26.25
N ALA A 883 19.83 18.62 26.98
CA ALA A 883 18.44 18.94 27.31
C ALA A 883 17.59 19.20 26.07
N LEU A 884 18.15 19.86 25.05
CA LEU A 884 17.48 20.12 23.77
C LEU A 884 17.20 18.82 23.02
N SER A 885 18.23 18.02 22.74
CA SER A 885 18.09 16.78 21.95
C SER A 885 17.19 15.74 22.63
N VAL A 886 17.27 15.60 23.97
CA VAL A 886 16.40 14.70 24.73
C VAL A 886 14.93 15.13 24.62
N THR A 887 14.66 16.44 24.64
CA THR A 887 13.28 16.94 24.55
C THR A 887 12.70 16.78 23.15
N GLU A 888 13.51 17.01 22.09
CA GLU A 888 13.07 16.79 20.71
C GLU A 888 12.70 15.31 20.47
N ARG A 889 13.54 14.38 20.94
CA ARG A 889 13.26 12.95 20.81
C ARG A 889 12.09 12.48 21.66
N PHE A 890 11.93 13.03 22.86
CA PHE A 890 10.75 12.75 23.67
C PHE A 890 9.46 13.19 22.97
N VAL A 891 9.49 14.36 22.33
CA VAL A 891 8.36 14.88 21.56
C VAL A 891 8.07 14.02 20.33
N ASP A 892 9.10 13.55 19.61
CA ASP A 892 8.94 12.60 18.51
C ASP A 892 8.34 11.26 18.98
N ALA A 893 8.81 10.72 20.11
CA ALA A 893 8.25 9.49 20.68
C ALA A 893 6.78 9.66 21.10
N MET A 894 6.44 10.79 21.71
CA MET A 894 5.06 11.14 22.04
C MET A 894 4.19 11.34 20.78
N TRP A 895 4.78 11.81 19.68
CA TRP A 895 4.10 11.95 18.39
C TRP A 895 3.71 10.60 17.78
N GLU A 896 4.54 9.57 17.95
CA GLU A 896 4.29 8.23 17.39
C GLU A 896 3.37 7.40 18.30
N GLN A 897 3.64 7.37 19.61
CA GLN A 897 3.06 6.37 20.50
C GLN A 897 1.74 6.81 21.17
N ALA A 898 1.55 8.11 21.34
CA ALA A 898 0.41 8.65 22.10
C ALA A 898 -0.78 9.09 21.22
N ASP A 899 -0.86 8.65 19.96
CA ASP A 899 -1.89 9.11 19.02
C ASP A 899 -3.32 8.78 19.47
N HIS A 900 -3.50 7.59 20.07
CA HIS A 900 -4.78 7.11 20.57
C HIS A 900 -5.41 8.03 21.63
N HIS A 901 -4.61 8.69 22.48
CA HIS A 901 -5.08 9.64 23.48
C HIS A 901 -5.68 10.93 22.91
N SER A 902 -5.49 11.22 21.62
CA SER A 902 -6.05 12.41 20.96
C SER A 902 -6.97 12.06 19.79
N SER A 903 -7.39 10.80 19.70
CA SER A 903 -8.17 10.29 18.57
C SER A 903 -9.65 10.64 18.67
N TRP A 904 -10.32 10.64 17.51
CA TRP A 904 -11.76 10.92 17.45
C TRP A 904 -12.55 9.81 18.16
N PRO A 905 -13.55 10.15 19.00
CA PRO A 905 -14.24 9.16 19.82
C PRO A 905 -15.00 8.13 18.98
N ASP A 906 -15.03 6.90 19.44
CA ASP A 906 -15.85 5.83 18.85
C ASP A 906 -17.35 6.00 19.19
N CYS A 907 -18.20 5.06 18.79
CA CYS A 907 -19.65 5.18 19.02
C CYS A 907 -20.01 5.18 20.52
N ASN A 908 -19.34 4.36 21.34
CA ASN A 908 -19.63 4.24 22.77
C ASN A 908 -19.13 5.47 23.53
N GLU A 909 -17.90 5.91 23.23
CA GLU A 909 -17.32 7.13 23.81
C GLU A 909 -18.14 8.36 23.44
N LYS A 910 -18.67 8.44 22.21
CA LYS A 910 -19.56 9.53 21.79
C LYS A 910 -20.87 9.52 22.57
N ASP A 911 -21.47 8.37 22.84
CA ASP A 911 -22.69 8.28 23.63
C ASP A 911 -22.46 8.76 25.08
N GLU A 912 -21.29 8.44 25.64
CA GLU A 912 -20.88 8.94 26.95
C GLU A 912 -20.67 10.46 26.94
N ILE A 913 -19.96 10.99 25.93
CA ILE A 913 -19.76 12.43 25.73
C ILE A 913 -21.10 13.16 25.59
N LYS A 914 -22.01 12.65 24.76
CA LYS A 914 -23.37 13.19 24.58
C LYS A 914 -24.14 13.20 25.90
N SER A 915 -24.07 12.10 26.67
CA SER A 915 -24.69 12.01 28.00
C SER A 915 -24.12 13.04 28.97
N LYS A 916 -22.80 13.27 28.96
CA LYS A 916 -22.14 14.27 29.83
C LYS A 916 -22.50 15.70 29.41
N PHE A 917 -22.53 16.03 28.12
CA PHE A 917 -23.01 17.34 27.64
C PHE A 917 -24.49 17.58 27.97
N GLU A 918 -25.34 16.55 27.89
CA GLU A 918 -26.72 16.63 28.34
C GLU A 918 -26.82 16.85 29.84
N LYS A 919 -26.06 16.10 30.66
CA LYS A 919 -26.11 16.23 32.13
C LYS A 919 -25.60 17.58 32.60
N ILE A 920 -24.41 17.98 32.13
CA ILE A 920 -23.65 19.15 32.61
C ILE A 920 -24.16 20.45 31.98
N HIS A 921 -24.37 20.45 30.66
CA HIS A 921 -24.67 21.66 29.90
C HIS A 921 -26.09 21.70 29.32
N LYS A 922 -26.89 20.65 29.54
CA LYS A 922 -28.26 20.51 28.98
C LYS A 922 -28.28 20.62 27.46
N MET A 923 -27.23 20.10 26.81
CA MET A 923 -27.05 20.07 25.36
C MET A 923 -27.17 18.63 24.84
N ASN A 924 -28.36 18.25 24.40
CA ASN A 924 -28.65 16.91 23.88
C ASN A 924 -27.96 16.67 22.54
N ASN A 925 -27.46 15.45 22.30
CA ASN A 925 -26.82 15.03 21.05
C ASN A 925 -25.55 15.84 20.64
N CYS A 926 -25.01 16.65 21.54
CA CYS A 926 -23.78 17.42 21.34
C CYS A 926 -22.54 16.54 21.57
N CYS A 927 -21.65 16.48 20.58
CA CYS A 927 -20.47 15.60 20.57
C CYS A 927 -19.15 16.33 20.90
N GLY A 928 -19.17 17.64 21.14
CA GLY A 928 -17.96 18.41 21.43
C GLY A 928 -18.06 19.90 21.13
N VAL A 929 -17.05 20.64 21.61
CA VAL A 929 -16.88 22.08 21.36
C VAL A 929 -15.66 22.29 20.48
N ILE A 930 -15.83 22.94 19.33
CA ILE A 930 -14.73 23.37 18.47
C ILE A 930 -14.26 24.77 18.88
N CYS A 931 -12.94 24.94 19.04
CA CYS A 931 -12.33 26.23 19.27
C CYS A 931 -11.02 26.36 18.49
N ALA A 932 -10.59 27.58 18.24
CA ALA A 932 -9.27 27.85 17.67
C ALA A 932 -8.52 28.86 18.53
N THR A 933 -7.21 28.68 18.66
CA THR A 933 -6.31 29.60 19.35
C THR A 933 -5.07 29.87 18.51
N GLN A 934 -4.51 31.06 18.65
CA GLN A 934 -3.22 31.39 18.05
C GLN A 934 -2.10 31.06 19.04
N ILE A 935 -1.07 30.39 18.54
CA ILE A 935 0.17 30.18 19.26
C ILE A 935 1.21 31.12 18.62
N PRO A 936 1.75 32.11 19.37
CA PRO A 936 2.74 33.04 18.86
C PRO A 936 4.04 32.30 18.46
N PHE A 937 4.81 32.85 17.52
CA PHE A 937 6.11 32.32 17.07
C PHE A 937 7.11 33.48 16.92
N GLY A 938 8.39 33.22 17.20
CA GLY A 938 9.38 34.20 17.68
C GLY A 938 9.77 35.43 16.84
N PRO A 939 10.69 36.26 17.38
CA PRO A 939 10.83 37.67 16.97
C PRO A 939 11.63 37.94 15.67
N ASN A 940 12.36 36.97 15.11
CA ASN A 940 13.42 37.25 14.11
C ASN A 940 13.29 36.51 12.76
N TRP A 941 12.12 35.95 12.43
CA TRP A 941 11.85 35.41 11.10
C TRP A 941 10.81 36.31 10.41
N GLU A 942 11.03 36.61 9.12
CA GLU A 942 10.39 37.70 8.37
C GLU A 942 8.86 37.81 8.57
N LYS A 943 8.42 38.85 9.30
CA LYS A 943 7.03 39.37 9.40
C LYS A 943 5.93 38.33 9.75
N ASN A 944 5.50 38.34 11.01
CA ASN A 944 4.15 37.97 11.49
C ASN A 944 3.54 36.66 10.95
N LYS A 945 4.06 35.51 11.38
CA LYS A 945 3.38 34.21 11.20
C LYS A 945 3.03 33.61 12.56
N THR A 946 1.76 33.65 12.90
CA THR A 946 1.17 32.91 14.03
C THR A 946 0.63 31.57 13.54
N THR A 947 0.94 30.47 14.22
CA THR A 947 0.35 29.17 13.91
C THR A 947 -1.05 29.11 14.52
N GLN A 948 -2.07 28.85 13.70
CA GLN A 948 -3.43 28.65 14.20
C GLN A 948 -3.62 27.19 14.59
N MET A 949 -4.09 26.96 15.80
CA MET A 949 -4.44 25.64 16.32
C MET A 949 -5.95 25.56 16.47
N GLN A 950 -6.59 24.62 15.79
CA GLN A 950 -7.99 24.27 15.94
C GLN A 950 -8.10 22.96 16.72
N VAL A 951 -9.00 22.91 17.71
CA VAL A 951 -9.24 21.72 18.51
C VAL A 951 -10.72 21.46 18.75
N ILE A 952 -11.05 20.20 18.99
CA ILE A 952 -12.33 19.78 19.55
C ILE A 952 -12.11 19.27 20.97
N VAL A 953 -12.89 19.82 21.89
CA VAL A 953 -12.81 19.54 23.33
C VAL A 953 -14.11 18.89 23.80
N ASP A 954 -13.98 17.85 24.61
CA ASP A 954 -15.11 17.19 25.25
C ASP A 954 -15.50 17.90 26.58
N PRO A 955 -16.53 17.42 27.32
CA PRO A 955 -16.95 18.11 28.54
C PRO A 955 -15.96 17.92 29.71
N GLU A 956 -15.03 16.97 29.59
CA GLU A 956 -13.98 16.66 30.58
C GLU A 956 -12.67 17.39 30.29
N MET A 957 -12.68 18.31 29.32
CA MET A 957 -11.51 19.09 28.89
C MET A 957 -10.45 18.27 28.13
N ARG A 958 -10.80 17.10 27.58
CA ARG A 958 -9.90 16.29 26.75
C ARG A 958 -9.96 16.73 25.29
N PHE A 959 -8.81 16.73 24.61
CA PHE A 959 -8.68 17.06 23.19
C PHE A 959 -8.97 15.84 22.32
N ARG A 960 -10.03 15.89 21.50
CA ARG A 960 -10.50 14.77 20.65
C ARG A 960 -10.16 14.91 19.17
N ASN A 961 -9.81 16.12 18.75
CA ASN A 961 -9.28 16.39 17.42
C ASN A 961 -8.40 17.64 17.49
N ILE A 962 -7.23 17.61 16.85
CA ILE A 962 -6.27 18.71 16.84
C ILE A 962 -5.82 18.92 15.38
N TRP A 963 -5.85 20.16 14.91
CA TRP A 963 -5.44 20.56 13.58
C TRP A 963 -4.62 21.86 13.62
N LEU A 964 -3.50 21.89 12.91
CA LEU A 964 -2.61 23.06 12.85
C LEU A 964 -2.63 23.65 11.44
N GLY A 965 -3.03 24.92 11.33
CA GLY A 965 -3.09 25.66 10.07
C GLY A 965 -1.85 26.53 9.84
N SER A 966 -1.43 26.65 8.57
CA SER A 966 -0.28 27.48 8.18
C SER A 966 -0.55 28.96 8.38
N ALA A 967 0.47 29.65 8.91
CA ALA A 967 0.45 31.05 9.20
C ALA A 967 0.48 31.89 7.91
N GLY A 968 -0.68 32.41 7.55
CA GLY A 968 -0.94 33.15 6.32
C GLY A 968 -2.41 33.07 5.89
N SER A 969 -3.16 32.11 6.43
CA SER A 969 -4.60 32.03 6.19
C SER A 969 -5.35 33.02 7.08
N ILE A 970 -5.89 34.06 6.46
CA ILE A 970 -6.78 35.02 7.09
C ILE A 970 -8.17 34.34 7.19
N ASN A 971 -8.65 34.11 8.42
CA ASN A 971 -9.98 33.63 8.87
C ASN A 971 -10.11 32.15 9.32
N HIS A 972 -10.84 31.97 10.44
CA HIS A 972 -11.28 30.69 11.04
C HIS A 972 -11.99 29.74 10.05
N ILE A 973 -12.52 30.30 8.97
CA ILE A 973 -13.23 29.59 7.91
C ILE A 973 -12.27 28.72 7.08
N ASN A 974 -11.09 29.23 6.74
CA ASN A 974 -10.14 28.51 5.91
C ASN A 974 -9.51 27.32 6.65
N ILE A 975 -9.16 27.49 7.93
CA ILE A 975 -8.62 26.39 8.74
C ILE A 975 -9.63 25.25 8.92
N LEU A 976 -10.94 25.55 8.98
CA LEU A 976 -11.99 24.53 9.02
C LEU A 976 -12.08 23.77 7.69
N TYR A 977 -12.17 24.45 6.55
CA TYR A 977 -12.29 23.80 5.23
C TYR A 977 -11.06 22.94 4.89
N ASP A 978 -9.87 23.33 5.34
CA ASP A 978 -8.64 22.57 5.14
C ASP A 978 -8.49 21.39 6.14
N SER A 979 -9.33 21.33 7.19
CA SER A 979 -9.23 20.30 8.24
C SER A 979 -9.76 18.93 7.80
N HIS A 980 -9.13 17.86 8.31
CA HIS A 980 -9.65 16.49 8.15
C HIS A 980 -11.05 16.30 8.74
N LEU A 981 -11.44 17.12 9.73
CA LEU A 981 -12.77 17.11 10.31
C LEU A 981 -13.82 17.45 9.26
N PHE A 982 -13.66 18.58 8.56
CA PHE A 982 -14.63 19.05 7.57
C PHE A 982 -14.84 18.00 6.46
N ASN A 983 -13.75 17.51 5.86
CA ASN A 983 -13.81 16.45 4.86
C ASN A 983 -14.45 15.15 5.38
N GLY A 984 -14.19 14.79 6.65
CA GLY A 984 -14.77 13.61 7.29
C GLY A 984 -16.28 13.73 7.56
N CYS A 985 -16.76 14.91 7.92
CA CYS A 985 -18.18 15.18 8.12
C CYS A 985 -18.95 15.26 6.78
N GLU A 986 -18.39 15.93 5.76
CA GLU A 986 -19.00 16.01 4.42
C GLU A 986 -19.10 14.63 3.75
N LYS A 987 -18.10 13.75 3.99
CA LYS A 987 -18.14 12.36 3.51
C LYS A 987 -18.99 11.43 4.37
N GLY A 988 -19.73 11.95 5.35
CA GLY A 988 -20.59 11.18 6.25
C GLY A 988 -19.86 10.17 7.15
N GLY A 989 -18.52 10.25 7.23
CA GLY A 989 -17.69 9.39 8.09
C GLY A 989 -17.58 9.88 9.54
N ARG A 990 -18.08 11.08 9.87
CA ARG A 990 -18.15 11.63 11.23
C ARG A 990 -19.48 12.34 11.47
N LEU A 991 -19.98 12.29 12.72
CA LEU A 991 -21.25 12.91 13.15
C LEU A 991 -22.49 12.41 12.39
N ASN A 992 -22.49 11.13 11.99
CA ASN A 992 -23.59 10.46 11.29
C ASN A 992 -24.33 9.44 12.19
N GLY A 993 -24.21 9.57 13.51
CA GLY A 993 -24.81 8.65 14.48
C GLY A 993 -26.27 8.96 14.82
N SER A 994 -26.65 8.72 16.08
CA SER A 994 -28.03 8.77 16.54
C SER A 994 -28.70 10.11 16.29
N LYS A 995 -29.96 10.08 15.84
CA LYS A 995 -30.77 11.29 15.68
C LYS A 995 -31.65 11.53 16.90
N LEU A 996 -31.65 12.76 17.41
CA LEU A 996 -32.53 13.22 18.47
C LEU A 996 -33.89 13.57 17.88
N LYS A 997 -34.97 13.03 18.45
CA LYS A 997 -36.34 13.45 18.11
C LYS A 997 -36.67 14.74 18.87
N VAL A 998 -36.84 15.83 18.13
CA VAL A 998 -36.91 17.19 18.69
C VAL A 998 -38.35 17.71 18.74
N ALA A 999 -39.24 17.18 17.89
CA ALA A 999 -40.66 17.56 17.80
C ALA A 999 -41.61 16.36 17.72
N LEU A 1000 -42.89 16.59 18.05
CA LEU A 1000 -43.98 15.58 18.03
C LEU A 1000 -44.40 15.17 16.61
N ASP A 1001 -44.03 15.96 15.59
CA ASP A 1001 -44.31 15.71 14.18
C ASP A 1001 -43.33 14.70 13.52
N GLY A 1002 -42.36 14.19 14.29
CA GLY A 1002 -41.34 13.25 13.81
C GLY A 1002 -40.05 13.90 13.32
N SER A 1003 -39.88 15.22 13.46
CA SER A 1003 -38.63 15.91 13.08
C SER A 1003 -37.44 15.51 13.96
N GLU A 1004 -36.30 15.27 13.32
CA GLU A 1004 -35.10 14.71 13.91
C GLU A 1004 -33.86 15.58 13.66
N VAL A 1005 -33.01 15.74 14.67
CA VAL A 1005 -31.73 16.46 14.59
C VAL A 1005 -30.57 15.48 14.81
N GLY A 1006 -29.62 15.46 13.87
CA GLY A 1006 -28.44 14.60 13.93
C GLY A 1006 -27.43 15.00 15.01
N GLU A 1007 -26.32 14.28 15.08
CA GLU A 1007 -25.20 14.62 15.95
C GLU A 1007 -24.55 15.93 15.52
N TYR A 1008 -24.16 16.77 16.48
CA TYR A 1008 -23.55 18.06 16.17
C TYR A 1008 -22.46 18.45 17.15
N ILE A 1009 -21.59 19.36 16.73
CA ILE A 1009 -20.64 20.09 17.58
C ILE A 1009 -20.99 21.58 17.60
N ILE A 1010 -20.48 22.30 18.60
CA ILE A 1010 -20.73 23.74 18.74
C ILE A 1010 -19.46 24.57 18.56
N GLY A 1011 -19.57 25.70 17.86
CA GLY A 1011 -18.48 26.62 17.58
C GLY A 1011 -18.87 28.07 17.84
N ASP A 1012 -17.88 28.96 17.95
CA ASP A 1012 -18.17 30.38 18.11
C ASP A 1012 -18.62 31.06 16.80
N THR A 1013 -18.89 32.37 16.90
CA THR A 1013 -19.36 33.18 15.77
C THR A 1013 -18.36 33.27 14.61
N GLY A 1014 -17.10 32.85 14.80
CA GLY A 1014 -16.08 32.80 13.76
C GLY A 1014 -16.22 31.60 12.82
N TYR A 1015 -17.05 30.61 13.16
CA TYR A 1015 -17.30 29.43 12.33
C TYR A 1015 -18.56 29.58 11.45
N PRO A 1016 -18.59 28.93 10.27
CA PRO A 1016 -19.81 28.86 9.47
C PRO A 1016 -20.86 27.98 10.17
N LEU A 1017 -22.13 28.33 10.00
CA LEU A 1017 -23.24 27.49 10.43
C LEU A 1017 -23.41 26.33 9.43
N LEU A 1018 -23.24 25.09 9.89
CA LEU A 1018 -23.37 23.87 9.10
C LEU A 1018 -24.29 22.85 9.81
N PRO A 1019 -24.84 21.85 9.10
CA PRO A 1019 -25.77 20.88 9.69
C PRO A 1019 -25.23 20.12 10.90
N TRP A 1020 -23.91 19.97 10.97
CA TRP A 1020 -23.17 19.28 12.02
C TRP A 1020 -22.32 20.23 12.89
N LEU A 1021 -22.30 21.54 12.59
CA LEU A 1021 -21.57 22.58 13.33
C LEU A 1021 -22.48 23.79 13.61
N LEU A 1022 -22.93 23.92 14.86
CA LEU A 1022 -23.87 24.94 15.27
C LEU A 1022 -23.18 26.14 15.93
N THR A 1023 -23.59 27.35 15.54
CA THR A 1023 -23.06 28.62 16.06
C THR A 1023 -24.17 29.46 16.70
N PRO A 1024 -23.86 30.37 17.66
CA PRO A 1024 -24.88 31.09 18.40
C PRO A 1024 -25.63 32.10 17.51
N TYR A 1025 -26.85 32.48 17.91
CA TYR A 1025 -27.61 33.55 17.26
C TYR A 1025 -26.93 34.90 17.49
N GLN A 1026 -26.91 35.75 16.47
CA GLN A 1026 -26.26 37.07 16.47
C GLN A 1026 -27.24 38.25 16.41
N GLU A 1027 -28.55 37.99 16.37
CA GLU A 1027 -29.59 39.03 16.35
C GLU A 1027 -29.61 39.79 17.70
N GLU A 1028 -29.85 41.11 17.68
CA GLU A 1028 -29.87 41.95 18.91
C GLU A 1028 -31.11 41.66 19.78
N ASP A 1029 -32.27 41.42 19.15
CA ASP A 1029 -33.54 41.09 19.82
C ASP A 1029 -33.85 39.58 19.70
N LEU A 1030 -33.29 38.78 20.61
CA LEU A 1030 -33.49 37.33 20.63
C LEU A 1030 -34.82 36.96 21.29
N SER A 1031 -35.58 36.04 20.66
CA SER A 1031 -36.67 35.34 21.34
C SER A 1031 -36.15 34.50 22.51
N ASP A 1032 -37.00 34.22 23.50
CA ASP A 1032 -36.62 33.45 24.69
C ASP A 1032 -35.97 32.08 24.36
N THR A 1033 -36.44 31.43 23.29
CA THR A 1033 -35.89 30.18 22.75
C THR A 1033 -34.46 30.33 22.24
N LYS A 1034 -34.19 31.37 21.44
CA LYS A 1034 -32.86 31.67 20.90
C LYS A 1034 -31.89 32.10 22.00
N ALA A 1035 -32.37 32.88 22.98
CA ALA A 1035 -31.60 33.30 24.14
C ALA A 1035 -31.20 32.12 25.04
N GLU A 1036 -32.11 31.16 25.26
CA GLU A 1036 -31.84 29.91 25.98
C GLU A 1036 -30.75 29.08 25.29
N PHE A 1037 -30.85 28.89 23.97
CA PHE A 1037 -29.83 28.20 23.19
C PHE A 1037 -28.46 28.87 23.35
N ASN A 1038 -28.37 30.19 23.17
CA ASN A 1038 -27.13 30.94 23.33
C ASN A 1038 -26.53 30.80 24.75
N ARG A 1039 -27.38 30.74 25.79
CA ARG A 1039 -26.93 30.56 27.17
C ARG A 1039 -26.28 29.19 27.38
N ARG A 1040 -26.93 28.11 26.94
CA ARG A 1040 -26.40 26.74 27.04
C ARG A 1040 -25.16 26.55 26.16
N HIS A 1041 -25.18 27.11 24.95
CA HIS A 1041 -24.04 27.14 24.04
C HIS A 1041 -22.81 27.81 24.69
N SER A 1042 -22.99 28.99 25.31
CA SER A 1042 -21.92 29.71 26.02
C SER A 1042 -21.39 28.92 27.22
N ALA A 1043 -22.29 28.32 28.01
CA ALA A 1043 -21.92 27.47 29.15
C ALA A 1043 -21.09 26.26 28.70
N ALA A 1044 -21.49 25.56 27.64
CA ALA A 1044 -20.74 24.44 27.07
C ALA A 1044 -19.37 24.89 26.54
N ARG A 1045 -19.29 26.02 25.84
CA ARG A 1045 -18.01 26.56 25.32
C ARG A 1045 -16.97 26.84 26.42
N THR A 1046 -17.41 27.02 27.66
CA THR A 1046 -16.51 27.24 28.80
C THR A 1046 -15.57 26.05 29.04
N CYS A 1047 -15.96 24.81 28.71
CA CYS A 1047 -15.06 23.65 28.85
C CYS A 1047 -13.82 23.78 27.94
N ALA A 1048 -14.00 24.22 26.69
CA ALA A 1048 -12.91 24.43 25.74
C ALA A 1048 -12.00 25.60 26.16
N LEU A 1049 -12.56 26.67 26.72
CA LEU A 1049 -11.77 27.79 27.24
C LEU A 1049 -10.94 27.37 28.46
N LYS A 1050 -11.52 26.57 29.37
CA LYS A 1050 -10.81 26.02 30.54
C LYS A 1050 -9.71 25.04 30.13
N ALA A 1051 -9.97 24.17 29.15
CA ALA A 1051 -8.98 23.24 28.60
C ALA A 1051 -7.77 24.00 28.01
N MET A 1052 -8.03 25.04 27.21
CA MET A 1052 -6.98 25.91 26.64
C MET A 1052 -6.18 26.64 27.72
N ALA A 1053 -6.84 27.17 28.75
CA ALA A 1053 -6.18 27.84 29.86
C ALA A 1053 -5.28 26.86 30.65
N ARG A 1054 -5.80 25.67 30.97
CA ARG A 1054 -5.05 24.60 31.67
C ARG A 1054 -3.84 24.14 30.85
N LEU A 1055 -4.01 23.93 29.55
CA LEU A 1055 -2.93 23.53 28.65
C LEU A 1055 -1.80 24.58 28.65
N LYS A 1056 -2.15 25.86 28.47
CA LYS A 1056 -1.16 26.94 28.44
C LYS A 1056 -0.47 27.13 29.80
N ASP A 1057 -1.17 27.02 30.92
CA ASP A 1057 -0.59 27.15 32.27
C ASP A 1057 0.32 25.97 32.65
N THR A 1058 -0.03 24.77 32.18
CA THR A 1058 0.73 23.55 32.44
C THR A 1058 2.00 23.50 31.60
N TRP A 1059 1.88 23.79 30.29
CA TRP A 1059 2.98 23.70 29.33
C TRP A 1059 3.44 25.10 28.94
N LYS A 1060 4.23 25.73 29.82
CA LYS A 1060 4.65 27.13 29.67
C LYS A 1060 5.49 27.38 28.41
N CYS A 1061 6.02 26.34 27.78
CA CYS A 1061 6.67 26.44 26.47
C CYS A 1061 5.73 26.97 25.37
N LEU A 1062 4.41 26.90 25.54
CA LEU A 1062 3.41 27.41 24.59
C LEU A 1062 3.06 28.91 24.80
N GLN A 1063 3.62 29.56 25.82
CA GLN A 1063 3.29 30.94 26.20
C GLN A 1063 4.39 31.99 25.92
N GLY A 1064 5.66 31.60 25.75
CA GLY A 1064 6.82 32.52 25.88
C GLY A 1064 7.58 32.89 24.60
N GLU A 1065 8.18 34.08 24.57
CA GLU A 1065 8.94 34.66 23.44
C GLU A 1065 10.37 34.09 23.23
N VAL A 1066 10.88 33.24 24.13
CA VAL A 1066 12.33 33.02 24.30
C VAL A 1066 12.85 31.70 23.69
N TRP A 1067 11.99 30.74 23.33
CA TRP A 1067 12.43 29.44 22.79
C TRP A 1067 11.64 29.05 21.54
N TRP A 1068 12.33 28.86 20.41
CA TRP A 1068 11.71 28.39 19.17
C TRP A 1068 12.55 27.30 18.50
N PRO A 1069 11.93 26.20 18.03
CA PRO A 1069 12.61 25.22 17.18
C PRO A 1069 13.03 25.83 15.85
N ALA A 1070 14.04 25.23 15.21
CA ALA A 1070 14.57 25.73 13.92
C ALA A 1070 13.57 25.63 12.75
N ASN A 1071 12.49 24.84 12.87
CA ASN A 1071 11.49 24.64 11.83
C ASN A 1071 10.06 24.49 12.37
N LEU A 1072 9.07 24.71 11.50
CA LEU A 1072 7.63 24.66 11.82
C LEU A 1072 7.14 23.24 12.16
N GLU A 1073 7.80 22.22 11.62
CA GLU A 1073 7.45 20.81 11.84
C GLU A 1073 7.67 20.40 13.30
N THR A 1074 8.81 20.79 13.88
CA THR A 1074 9.14 20.48 15.29
C THR A 1074 8.18 21.18 16.24
N LEU A 1075 7.79 22.43 15.92
CA LEU A 1075 6.78 23.16 16.70
C LEU A 1075 5.43 22.42 16.70
N SER A 1076 4.99 21.95 15.52
CA SER A 1076 3.77 21.16 15.41
C SER A 1076 3.83 19.93 16.30
N LYS A 1077 4.93 19.17 16.26
CA LYS A 1077 5.10 17.99 17.12
C LYS A 1077 5.05 18.33 18.61
N ILE A 1078 5.67 19.43 19.05
CA ILE A 1078 5.62 19.90 20.44
C ILE A 1078 4.18 20.19 20.87
N ILE A 1079 3.40 20.87 20.03
CA ILE A 1079 2.00 21.21 20.32
C ILE A 1079 1.17 19.94 20.50
N TYR A 1080 1.30 18.97 19.59
CA TYR A 1080 0.59 17.69 19.69
C TYR A 1080 1.03 16.90 20.93
N ALA A 1081 2.32 16.86 21.25
CA ALA A 1081 2.83 16.20 22.46
C ALA A 1081 2.25 16.83 23.74
N CYS A 1082 2.19 18.16 23.84
CA CYS A 1082 1.60 18.84 25.01
C CYS A 1082 0.10 18.54 25.16
N CYS A 1083 -0.64 18.46 24.05
CA CYS A 1083 -2.07 18.12 24.08
C CYS A 1083 -2.31 16.68 24.51
N ARG A 1084 -1.48 15.74 24.05
CA ARG A 1084 -1.58 14.33 24.42
C ARG A 1084 -1.19 14.11 25.88
N LEU A 1085 -0.13 14.77 26.37
CA LEU A 1085 0.23 14.76 27.79
C LEU A 1085 -0.88 15.33 28.66
N HIS A 1086 -1.56 16.40 28.22
CA HIS A 1086 -2.72 16.94 28.93
C HIS A 1086 -3.85 15.92 29.06
N ASN A 1087 -4.17 15.18 27.99
CA ASN A 1087 -5.19 14.13 28.04
C ASN A 1087 -4.78 12.97 28.96
N ILE A 1088 -3.53 12.49 28.87
CA ILE A 1088 -2.99 11.42 29.73
C ILE A 1088 -3.08 11.80 31.22
N VAL A 1089 -2.75 13.04 31.56
CA VAL A 1089 -2.87 13.53 32.94
C VAL A 1089 -4.33 13.50 33.41
N ILE A 1090 -5.29 13.89 32.56
CA ILE A 1090 -6.73 13.85 32.91
C ILE A 1090 -7.23 12.40 33.02
N GLU A 1091 -6.84 11.52 32.11
CA GLU A 1091 -7.25 10.11 32.11
C GLU A 1091 -6.79 9.37 33.37
N LEU A 1092 -5.55 9.60 33.80
CA LEU A 1092 -4.96 8.90 34.95
C LEU A 1092 -5.18 9.61 36.30
N GLU A 1093 -5.66 10.85 36.31
CA GLU A 1093 -6.10 11.54 37.55
C GLU A 1093 -7.49 11.05 38.02
N ASP A 1094 -8.33 10.53 37.13
CA ASP A 1094 -9.72 10.10 37.41
C ASP A 1094 -9.89 8.57 37.60
N ASP A 1095 -8.82 7.77 37.50
CA ASP A 1095 -8.89 6.31 37.54
C ASP A 1095 -8.88 5.71 38.96
N ALA A 1096 -10.06 5.68 39.57
CA ALA A 1096 -10.49 4.56 40.41
C ALA A 1096 -11.44 3.60 39.66
N ALA A 1097 -11.65 3.74 38.33
CA ALA A 1097 -12.51 2.83 37.60
C ALA A 1097 -12.25 2.77 36.07
N MET A 1098 -11.72 1.62 35.65
CA MET A 1098 -11.93 0.94 34.36
C MET A 1098 -11.06 1.33 33.15
N LEU A 1099 -10.10 0.43 32.88
CA LEU A 1099 -9.50 0.18 31.56
C LEU A 1099 -10.37 -0.78 30.71
N SER A 1100 -10.51 -0.41 29.44
CA SER A 1100 -10.51 -1.26 28.23
C SER A 1100 -11.72 -1.09 27.30
N THR A 1101 -11.45 -0.69 26.04
CA THR A 1101 -12.28 -1.12 24.91
C THR A 1101 -11.49 -1.12 23.59
N LYS A 1102 -11.63 -2.23 22.85
CA LYS A 1102 -11.09 -2.48 21.51
C LYS A 1102 -11.89 -1.71 20.46
N ARG A 1103 -11.20 -1.17 19.44
CA ARG A 1103 -11.78 -0.46 18.29
C ARG A 1103 -12.30 -1.44 17.22
N LYS A 1104 -13.55 -1.27 16.76
CA LYS A 1104 -14.09 -1.78 15.48
C LYS A 1104 -14.29 -0.60 14.52
N ASN A 1105 -13.99 -0.79 13.23
CA ASN A 1105 -14.19 0.21 12.16
C ASN A 1105 -15.54 -0.03 11.45
N TYR A 1106 -16.25 1.05 11.09
CA TYR A 1106 -17.44 1.03 10.21
C TYR A 1106 -17.29 1.99 9.02
N SER A 1107 -18.06 1.69 7.97
CA SER A 1107 -18.02 2.19 6.60
C SER A 1107 -18.54 3.62 6.39
N MET A 1108 -18.18 4.20 5.23
CA MET A 1108 -18.56 5.53 4.76
C MET A 1108 -19.75 5.48 3.78
N GLU A 1109 -20.79 6.28 4.03
CA GLU A 1109 -21.71 6.79 3.02
C GLU A 1109 -21.67 8.33 3.04
N VAL A 1110 -21.45 8.93 1.87
CA VAL A 1110 -21.26 10.38 1.68
C VAL A 1110 -22.61 11.08 1.56
N ARG A 1111 -22.81 12.21 2.26
CA ARG A 1111 -23.98 13.10 2.11
C ARG A 1111 -23.56 14.46 1.59
N GLU A 1112 -24.26 14.99 0.60
CA GLU A 1112 -24.28 16.44 0.34
C GLU A 1112 -25.39 17.09 1.18
N ILE A 1113 -25.13 18.20 1.87
CA ILE A 1113 -26.16 18.93 2.63
C ILE A 1113 -26.15 20.43 2.32
N ALA A 1114 -27.35 20.98 2.08
CA ALA A 1114 -27.62 22.39 1.82
C ALA A 1114 -27.64 23.23 3.12
N LYS A 1115 -27.32 24.53 3.01
CA LYS A 1115 -27.29 25.49 4.12
C LYS A 1115 -28.62 25.65 4.88
N GLU A 1116 -29.76 25.32 4.26
CA GLU A 1116 -31.10 25.45 4.87
C GLU A 1116 -31.33 24.47 6.03
N ASP A 1117 -30.70 23.29 6.00
CA ASP A 1117 -30.88 22.26 7.04
C ASP A 1117 -30.17 22.62 8.36
N ALA A 1118 -29.08 23.39 8.29
CA ALA A 1118 -28.33 23.85 9.46
C ALA A 1118 -29.11 24.85 10.32
N VAL A 1119 -29.80 25.80 9.67
CA VAL A 1119 -30.67 26.78 10.34
C VAL A 1119 -31.85 26.06 11.00
N ARG A 1120 -32.48 25.15 10.25
CA ARG A 1120 -33.60 24.31 10.73
C ARG A 1120 -33.21 23.51 11.98
N ALA A 1121 -32.06 22.83 11.96
CA ALA A 1121 -31.58 22.03 13.08
C ALA A 1121 -31.35 22.88 14.35
N ARG A 1122 -30.73 24.05 14.21
CA ARG A 1122 -30.50 24.99 15.32
C ARG A 1122 -31.81 25.53 15.91
N ASP A 1123 -32.75 25.93 15.05
CA ASP A 1123 -34.05 26.47 15.47
C ASP A 1123 -34.88 25.42 16.20
N MET A 1124 -34.89 24.16 15.71
CA MET A 1124 -35.55 23.04 16.40
C MET A 1124 -34.98 22.80 17.80
N LEU A 1125 -33.66 22.77 17.95
CA LEU A 1125 -33.01 22.62 19.25
C LEU A 1125 -33.34 23.77 20.21
N SER A 1126 -33.41 25.01 19.71
CA SER A 1126 -33.78 26.18 20.51
C SER A 1126 -35.19 26.06 21.13
N GLN A 1127 -36.13 25.51 20.36
CA GLN A 1127 -37.51 25.28 20.82
C GLN A 1127 -37.57 24.11 21.81
N HIS A 1128 -36.85 23.02 21.53
CA HIS A 1128 -36.80 21.85 22.40
C HIS A 1128 -36.17 22.15 23.76
N PHE A 1129 -35.11 22.95 23.80
CA PHE A 1129 -34.49 23.36 25.06
C PHE A 1129 -35.43 24.18 25.94
N MET A 1130 -36.34 24.97 25.36
CA MET A 1130 -37.41 25.64 26.11
C MET A 1130 -38.51 24.68 26.56
N ALA A 1131 -38.96 23.75 25.72
CA ALA A 1131 -39.98 22.77 26.10
C ALA A 1131 -39.51 21.80 27.21
N SER A 1132 -38.21 21.47 27.23
CA SER A 1132 -37.57 20.69 28.30
C SER A 1132 -37.48 21.44 29.64
N ARG A 1133 -37.61 22.77 29.62
CA ARG A 1133 -37.62 23.62 30.83
C ARG A 1133 -39.00 23.64 31.48
N SER A 1134 -40.07 23.68 30.67
CA SER A 1134 -41.46 23.64 31.16
C SER A 1134 -41.90 22.28 31.69
N SER A 1135 -41.20 21.19 31.34
CA SER A 1135 -41.49 19.83 31.82
C SER A 1135 -40.77 19.47 33.12
N LYS A 1136 -39.79 20.27 33.56
CA LYS A 1136 -39.06 20.08 34.84
C LYS A 1136 -39.35 21.16 35.89
N SER A 1137 -40.11 22.19 35.57
CA SER A 1137 -40.60 23.20 36.53
C SER A 1137 -41.88 22.78 37.26
N GLY A 1138 -42.14 21.48 37.34
CA GLY A 1138 -43.36 20.91 37.90
C GLY A 1138 -43.05 19.72 38.80
N GLU A 1139 -42.03 19.80 39.65
CA GLU A 1139 -41.89 18.90 40.80
C GLU A 1139 -40.98 19.54 41.85
N GLN A 1140 -41.62 19.95 42.96
CA GLN A 1140 -41.09 20.34 44.27
C GLN A 1140 -40.44 21.73 44.42
N ASP A 1141 -41.31 22.74 44.54
CA ASP A 1141 -41.23 23.65 45.70
C ASP A 1141 -41.88 22.92 46.88
N ASP A 1142 -41.12 22.66 47.95
CA ASP A 1142 -41.65 22.72 49.31
C ASP A 1142 -40.52 23.11 50.28
N GLU A 1143 -40.85 24.12 51.08
CA GLU A 1143 -40.25 24.56 52.34
C GLU A 1143 -38.94 25.37 52.39
N ALA A 1144 -39.17 26.65 52.68
CA ALA A 1144 -38.69 27.38 53.87
C ALA A 1144 -37.62 28.46 53.66
N ALA A 1145 -38.18 29.66 53.52
CA ALA A 1145 -37.70 30.97 53.93
C ALA A 1145 -36.54 31.07 54.96
N SER A 1146 -35.59 31.93 54.55
CA SER A 1146 -35.03 33.05 55.31
C SER A 1146 -33.84 32.87 56.28
N SER A 1147 -32.91 33.79 56.06
CA SER A 1147 -31.97 34.43 57.01
C SER A 1147 -30.67 33.70 57.34
N GLY A 1148 -29.56 34.31 56.94
CA GLY A 1148 -28.36 34.38 57.78
C GLY A 1148 -28.27 35.78 58.41
N PRO A 1149 -27.13 36.17 59.00
CA PRO A 1149 -26.15 35.42 59.80
C PRO A 1149 -26.22 35.86 61.29
N GLY A 1150 -25.46 35.20 62.17
CA GLY A 1150 -25.26 35.68 63.54
C GLY A 1150 -24.26 34.83 64.30
N ASP A 1151 -23.07 35.38 64.49
CA ASP A 1151 -21.89 34.78 65.10
C ASP A 1151 -21.97 34.67 66.63
N GLU A 1152 -21.03 33.89 67.20
CA GLU A 1152 -20.57 33.83 68.61
C GLU A 1152 -21.24 32.89 69.66
N ASN A 1153 -20.56 31.75 69.86
CA ASN A 1153 -19.79 31.36 71.06
C ASN A 1153 -20.41 31.22 72.47
N LYS A 1154 -19.94 30.12 73.10
CA LYS A 1154 -19.40 29.95 74.47
C LYS A 1154 -20.26 29.29 75.58
N GLU A 1155 -19.53 28.38 76.25
CA GLU A 1155 -19.55 28.07 77.70
C GLU A 1155 -20.74 27.22 78.20
N GLN A 1156 -20.61 26.17 79.03
CA GLN A 1156 -19.68 25.88 80.13
C GLN A 1156 -19.86 24.37 80.54
N GLU A 1157 -18.81 23.62 80.95
CA GLU A 1157 -18.54 23.15 82.35
C GLU A 1157 -18.89 21.66 82.63
N VAL A 1158 -18.18 20.87 83.49
CA VAL A 1158 -17.13 21.16 84.48
C VAL A 1158 -16.39 19.89 84.98
N GLN A 1159 -15.12 20.07 85.41
CA GLN A 1159 -14.26 19.32 86.38
C GLN A 1159 -13.86 17.85 86.06
N THR A 1160 -12.65 17.32 86.37
CA THR A 1160 -11.70 17.59 87.46
C THR A 1160 -10.34 16.88 87.19
N ARG A 1161 -9.25 17.44 87.76
CA ARG A 1161 -7.99 16.81 88.26
C ARG A 1161 -7.19 15.79 87.43
N THR A 1162 -5.99 16.24 87.04
CA THR A 1162 -4.63 15.65 87.23
C THR A 1162 -4.51 14.18 87.64
N GLU A 1163 -3.73 13.37 86.91
CA GLU A 1163 -2.33 12.98 87.20
C GLU A 1163 -1.82 11.91 86.19
N ASP A 1164 -0.55 12.09 85.76
CA ASP A 1164 0.50 11.13 85.36
C ASP A 1164 0.16 9.79 84.68
N GLU A 1165 0.58 9.64 83.41
CA GLU A 1165 1.82 8.96 82.92
C GLU A 1165 1.77 8.75 81.40
#